data_AF-A0A6M0ER24-F1
#
_entry.id   AF-A0A6M0ER24-F1
#
_cell.length_a   1.000
_cell.length_b   1.000
_cell.length_c   1.000
_cell.angle_alpha   90.00
_cell.angle_beta   90.00
_cell.angle_gamma   90.00
#
_symmetry.space_group_name_H-M   'P 1'
#
loop_
_entity.id
_entity.type
_entity.pdbx_description
1 polymer ?
#
loop_
_entity_poly.entity_id
_entity_poly.type
_entity_poly.pdbx_seq_one_letter_code
_entity_poly.pdbx_strand_id
1 'polypeptide(L)'
;MSTSQIFVVNSLGDVNDGDLGNGVTTLREAIDAANASGGVNTIVFELPSNATISLGSELKILDDLIIDGSGVDGLTITGDQSFDLLKISNQVDLTLKSLTLSNGYNSIELGDNSELTLEGTVIKDSSGYAIVGDDSNTIVISNDSSLSNNDGGAILLDDNNIVDIGQDIDGDIVFDDGNVITIGGNLVGSATGDDHNSLDVSGDVDGNVTVDNGNEVNVGDDIEGDLNAGNNNDLSVGDDVYDDAILGDNNDLSVGGNINDDLTVDDRNDVEVGGNVGDDITGDDRNSLEVGGNVGGNVTVDYNNDIEVDGDVSGNVTGNDKNSLDVDGSVGGDVTFDDKNTIEVGGDVDGDVTVDDGNTVDVGDDIEGDLIAGNNNDLSVGDDIGDDAILGDNNDLSVGGNINDDLTVDDRNDVEVGGDVGGDITGDDHNSFDVDGNVGGNVTVDHKNDIEVDGDVSGDVTGNDRNSLDVDGSVGGDVTFDDRNDIEIGGDVDGDVTVDYGNTVDVGDDIEGDLIAGNNNDLSVGDDIGDDAILGDNNDLSVGDSIGDDLTVDDKNNVEIGGNVGDDITGDDRNSLEIGGNVGGNVTVDHKNDIEVDGDVGGDITGNNRNDIDVDGDVNGNVAVEDHNQVSVGDDIIGDLTVGHDNTVDVADDVGDDIMAGDRNTLVIGDSIGDDLVLDDANDVLVGGDILGNVNADDNNLIGVEEDIFGVVTADASSIIQENGSVI
;
A
#
# COMPACT_ATOMS: atom_id res chain seq x y z
N MET A 1 1.50 -31.18 -80.04
CA MET A 1 1.33 -29.71 -80.11
C MET A 1 -0.12 -29.51 -80.41
N SER A 2 -0.93 -29.31 -79.37
CA SER A 2 -2.28 -28.81 -79.61
C SER A 2 -2.15 -27.40 -80.19
N THR A 3 -2.98 -27.08 -81.17
CA THR A 3 -3.01 -25.75 -81.77
C THR A 3 -4.15 -24.99 -81.12
N SER A 4 -3.82 -23.95 -80.35
CA SER A 4 -4.77 -22.97 -79.82
C SER A 4 -5.75 -22.54 -80.93
N GLN A 5 -7.05 -22.64 -80.65
CA GLN A 5 -8.13 -22.24 -81.56
C GLN A 5 -8.85 -20.99 -81.05
N ILE A 6 -9.44 -20.23 -81.97
CA ILE A 6 -10.31 -19.10 -81.65
C ILE A 6 -11.74 -19.49 -82.02
N PHE A 7 -12.64 -19.44 -81.04
CA PHE A 7 -14.08 -19.62 -81.22
C PHE A 7 -14.78 -18.26 -81.09
N VAL A 8 -15.71 -17.97 -81.99
CA VAL A 8 -16.41 -16.68 -82.03
C VAL A 8 -17.87 -16.89 -81.64
N VAL A 9 -18.30 -16.30 -80.53
CA VAL A 9 -19.70 -16.30 -80.07
C VAL A 9 -20.44 -15.16 -80.74
N ASN A 10 -21.52 -15.48 -81.47
CA ASN A 10 -22.33 -14.49 -82.20
C ASN A 10 -23.84 -14.62 -81.93
N SER A 11 -24.20 -15.41 -80.91
CA SER A 11 -25.58 -15.65 -80.47
C SER A 11 -25.74 -15.40 -78.98
N LEU A 12 -26.90 -14.85 -78.59
CA LEU A 12 -27.29 -14.65 -77.18
C LEU A 12 -27.97 -15.88 -76.56
N GLY A 13 -28.20 -16.93 -77.35
CA GLY A 13 -28.84 -18.15 -76.85
C GLY A 13 -27.90 -18.98 -75.98
N ASP A 14 -28.48 -19.88 -75.19
CA ASP A 14 -27.77 -20.86 -74.36
C ASP A 14 -28.18 -22.30 -74.73
N VAL A 15 -27.98 -22.65 -75.99
CA VAL A 15 -28.26 -23.99 -76.51
C VAL A 15 -27.01 -24.54 -77.17
N ASN A 16 -26.80 -25.85 -77.06
CA ASN A 16 -25.78 -26.56 -77.82
C ASN A 16 -26.44 -27.51 -78.83
N ASP A 17 -26.36 -27.18 -80.11
CA ASP A 17 -26.84 -28.04 -81.21
C ASP A 17 -25.74 -28.94 -81.82
N GLY A 18 -24.49 -28.74 -81.41
CA GLY A 18 -23.31 -29.50 -81.82
C GLY A 18 -22.74 -29.14 -83.19
N ASP A 19 -23.23 -28.10 -83.87
CA ASP A 19 -22.80 -27.70 -85.22
C ASP A 19 -22.32 -26.24 -85.30
N LEU A 20 -21.02 -26.02 -85.04
CA LEU A 20 -20.36 -24.72 -85.23
C LEU A 20 -20.41 -24.19 -86.69
N GLY A 21 -20.79 -25.02 -87.67
CA GLY A 21 -20.84 -24.65 -89.08
C GLY A 21 -22.15 -24.00 -89.53
N ASN A 22 -23.18 -23.96 -88.68
CA ASN A 22 -24.51 -23.44 -89.00
C ASN A 22 -24.58 -21.89 -89.10
N GLY A 23 -23.50 -21.19 -88.70
CA GLY A 23 -23.37 -19.73 -88.68
C GLY A 23 -23.88 -19.04 -87.41
N VAL A 24 -24.32 -19.80 -86.41
CA VAL A 24 -24.80 -19.36 -85.09
C VAL A 24 -24.00 -20.12 -84.04
N THR A 25 -23.26 -19.41 -83.20
CA THR A 25 -22.46 -20.04 -82.14
C THR A 25 -22.80 -19.38 -80.82
N THR A 26 -23.36 -20.17 -79.90
CA THR A 26 -23.61 -19.78 -78.50
C THR A 26 -22.34 -19.90 -77.67
N LEU A 27 -22.33 -19.29 -76.48
CA LEU A 27 -21.23 -19.45 -75.52
C LEU A 27 -21.04 -20.92 -75.13
N ARG A 28 -22.14 -21.64 -74.89
CA ARG A 28 -22.10 -23.07 -74.55
C ARG A 28 -21.47 -23.92 -75.67
N GLU A 29 -21.83 -23.66 -76.93
CA GLU A 29 -21.23 -24.35 -78.08
C GLU A 29 -19.74 -24.06 -78.23
N ALA A 30 -19.34 -22.82 -78.00
CA ALA A 30 -17.94 -22.41 -78.05
C ALA A 30 -17.11 -23.10 -76.95
N ILE A 31 -17.63 -23.16 -75.72
CA ILE A 31 -17.00 -23.85 -74.59
C ILE A 31 -16.90 -25.36 -74.85
N ASP A 32 -18.00 -26.00 -75.28
CA ASP A 32 -18.00 -27.45 -75.56
C ASP A 32 -17.03 -27.82 -76.69
N ALA A 33 -16.85 -26.94 -77.67
CA ALA A 33 -15.87 -27.11 -78.73
C ALA A 33 -14.43 -26.87 -78.26
N ALA A 34 -14.19 -25.87 -77.40
CA ALA A 34 -12.89 -25.61 -76.79
C ALA A 34 -12.45 -26.81 -75.97
N ASN A 35 -13.31 -27.29 -75.06
CA ASN A 35 -13.12 -28.50 -74.24
C ASN A 35 -12.76 -29.75 -75.07
N ALA A 36 -13.25 -29.86 -76.31
CA ALA A 36 -12.98 -31.00 -77.18
C ALA A 36 -11.67 -30.89 -78.00
N SER A 37 -11.06 -29.69 -78.04
CA SER A 37 -9.99 -29.38 -78.99
C SER A 37 -8.57 -29.51 -78.42
N GLY A 38 -8.41 -29.55 -77.09
CA GLY A 38 -7.12 -29.71 -76.42
C GLY A 38 -6.34 -28.39 -76.31
N GLY A 39 -5.76 -28.10 -75.14
CA GLY A 39 -4.84 -26.97 -74.90
C GLY A 39 -5.52 -25.60 -74.90
N VAL A 40 -4.77 -24.55 -74.59
CA VAL A 40 -5.31 -23.18 -74.38
C VAL A 40 -6.03 -22.63 -75.60
N ASN A 41 -7.37 -22.53 -75.54
CA ASN A 41 -8.20 -21.93 -76.58
C ASN A 41 -8.69 -20.54 -76.18
N THR A 42 -9.15 -19.75 -77.15
CA THR A 42 -9.71 -18.42 -76.91
C THR A 42 -11.13 -18.31 -77.45
N ILE A 43 -12.05 -17.85 -76.62
CA ILE A 43 -13.41 -17.47 -77.00
C ILE A 43 -13.47 -15.94 -77.09
N VAL A 44 -13.95 -15.42 -78.21
CA VAL A 44 -14.21 -13.98 -78.42
C VAL A 44 -15.66 -13.75 -78.82
N PHE A 45 -16.15 -12.52 -78.68
CA PHE A 45 -17.56 -12.20 -78.93
C PHE A 45 -17.76 -11.24 -80.11
N GLU A 46 -18.70 -11.55 -80.99
CA GLU A 46 -19.24 -10.68 -82.05
C GLU A 46 -20.73 -10.41 -81.78
N LEU A 47 -21.01 -9.73 -80.65
CA LEU A 47 -22.36 -9.40 -80.19
C LEU A 47 -22.58 -7.87 -80.18
N PRO A 48 -23.84 -7.40 -80.07
CA PRO A 48 -24.12 -5.98 -79.81
C PRO A 48 -23.60 -5.53 -78.45
N SER A 49 -23.23 -4.26 -78.29
CA SER A 49 -22.90 -3.67 -76.98
C SER A 49 -24.02 -3.86 -75.96
N ASN A 50 -23.66 -4.05 -74.70
CA ASN A 50 -24.53 -4.41 -73.57
C ASN A 50 -25.32 -5.71 -73.83
N ALA A 51 -24.73 -6.64 -74.56
CA ALA A 51 -25.29 -7.96 -74.75
C ALA A 51 -25.39 -8.69 -73.41
N THR A 52 -26.53 -9.37 -73.19
CA THR A 52 -26.73 -10.25 -72.03
C THR A 52 -26.96 -11.67 -72.53
N ILE A 53 -26.13 -12.60 -72.07
CA ILE A 53 -26.27 -14.04 -72.29
C ILE A 53 -26.88 -14.62 -71.01
N SER A 54 -28.14 -15.04 -71.09
CA SER A 54 -28.83 -15.69 -69.96
C SER A 54 -28.62 -17.20 -70.04
N LEU A 55 -28.03 -17.77 -69.00
CA LEU A 55 -27.77 -19.19 -68.87
C LEU A 55 -29.02 -19.93 -68.37
N GLY A 56 -29.26 -21.13 -68.91
CA GLY A 56 -30.26 -22.08 -68.43
C GLY A 56 -29.68 -23.19 -67.54
N SER A 57 -28.35 -23.27 -67.44
CA SER A 57 -27.60 -24.17 -66.54
C SER A 57 -26.13 -23.75 -66.46
N GLU A 58 -25.39 -24.30 -65.51
CA GLU A 58 -23.94 -24.19 -65.37
C GLU A 58 -23.16 -24.42 -66.68
N LEU A 59 -22.09 -23.66 -66.90
CA LEU A 59 -21.10 -23.87 -67.97
C LEU A 59 -19.87 -24.59 -67.41
N LYS A 60 -19.48 -25.71 -68.04
CA LYS A 60 -18.37 -26.54 -67.58
C LYS A 60 -17.11 -26.28 -68.39
N ILE A 61 -16.03 -25.89 -67.73
CA ILE A 61 -14.71 -25.71 -68.34
C ILE A 61 -13.86 -26.94 -68.00
N LEU A 62 -13.42 -27.68 -69.03
CA LEU A 62 -12.75 -28.97 -68.89
C LEU A 62 -11.30 -28.97 -69.40
N ASP A 63 -10.85 -27.86 -69.99
CA ASP A 63 -9.53 -27.66 -70.62
C ASP A 63 -9.22 -26.16 -70.61
N ASP A 64 -7.94 -25.81 -70.70
CA ASP A 64 -7.48 -24.42 -70.52
C ASP A 64 -8.17 -23.45 -71.49
N LEU A 65 -8.63 -22.32 -70.96
CA LEU A 65 -9.53 -21.43 -71.69
C LEU A 65 -9.27 -19.95 -71.39
N ILE A 66 -9.31 -19.14 -72.45
CA ILE A 66 -9.40 -17.68 -72.36
C ILE A 66 -10.78 -17.27 -72.88
N ILE A 67 -11.58 -16.56 -72.08
CA ILE A 67 -12.84 -15.93 -72.50
C ILE A 67 -12.62 -14.42 -72.53
N ASP A 68 -12.52 -13.87 -73.74
CA ASP A 68 -12.19 -12.47 -73.98
C ASP A 68 -13.41 -11.68 -74.46
N GLY A 69 -14.03 -10.96 -73.51
CA GLY A 69 -15.16 -10.06 -73.69
C GLY A 69 -14.80 -8.69 -74.28
N SER A 70 -13.52 -8.37 -74.47
CA SER A 70 -13.07 -7.03 -74.90
C SER A 70 -13.60 -6.59 -76.27
N GLY A 71 -14.12 -7.53 -77.07
CA GLY A 71 -14.82 -7.25 -78.33
C GLY A 71 -16.22 -6.64 -78.17
N VAL A 72 -16.81 -6.67 -76.98
CA VAL A 72 -18.20 -6.26 -76.71
C VAL A 72 -18.30 -5.44 -75.43
N ASP A 73 -18.42 -4.12 -75.57
CA ASP A 73 -18.63 -3.21 -74.43
C ASP A 73 -19.85 -3.63 -73.59
N GLY A 74 -19.67 -3.86 -72.29
CA GLY A 74 -20.74 -4.17 -71.34
C GLY A 74 -21.34 -5.57 -71.48
N LEU A 75 -20.58 -6.55 -71.99
CA LEU A 75 -21.02 -7.94 -72.06
C LEU A 75 -21.36 -8.48 -70.66
N THR A 76 -22.55 -9.04 -70.50
CA THR A 76 -22.99 -9.68 -69.25
C THR A 76 -23.35 -11.15 -69.50
N ILE A 77 -22.83 -12.05 -68.68
CA ILE A 77 -23.27 -13.44 -68.55
C ILE A 77 -24.06 -13.52 -67.24
N THR A 78 -25.31 -13.97 -67.32
CA THR A 78 -26.22 -13.97 -66.16
C THR A 78 -26.89 -15.31 -65.94
N GLY A 79 -27.03 -15.71 -64.69
CA GLY A 79 -27.85 -16.83 -64.24
C GLY A 79 -29.21 -16.38 -63.70
N ASP A 80 -29.82 -17.26 -62.91
CA ASP A 80 -31.06 -17.03 -62.17
C ASP A 80 -30.93 -17.33 -60.67
N GLN A 81 -29.69 -17.34 -60.15
CA GLN A 81 -29.31 -17.67 -58.77
C GLN A 81 -29.58 -19.12 -58.34
N SER A 82 -29.73 -20.05 -59.30
CA SER A 82 -30.01 -21.47 -58.98
C SER A 82 -28.87 -22.46 -59.27
N PHE A 83 -27.76 -21.99 -59.82
CA PHE A 83 -26.58 -22.80 -60.17
C PHE A 83 -25.33 -21.91 -60.31
N ASP A 84 -24.16 -22.54 -60.27
CA ASP A 84 -22.88 -21.87 -60.49
C ASP A 84 -22.71 -21.47 -61.96
N LEU A 85 -22.32 -20.23 -62.26
CA LEU A 85 -22.25 -19.79 -63.66
C LEU A 85 -21.18 -20.55 -64.43
N LEU A 86 -19.97 -20.64 -63.84
CA LEU A 86 -18.80 -21.32 -64.40
C LEU A 86 -18.28 -22.35 -63.39
N LYS A 87 -18.17 -23.61 -63.81
CA LYS A 87 -17.52 -24.69 -63.04
C LYS A 87 -16.29 -25.20 -63.78
N ILE A 88 -15.13 -25.08 -63.14
CA ILE A 88 -13.82 -25.38 -63.70
C ILE A 88 -13.36 -26.73 -63.14
N SER A 89 -12.89 -27.62 -64.01
CA SER A 89 -12.38 -28.93 -63.58
C SER A 89 -10.96 -28.82 -63.04
N ASN A 90 -10.53 -29.81 -62.26
CA ASN A 90 -9.20 -29.84 -61.66
C ASN A 90 -8.10 -29.72 -62.74
N GLN A 91 -7.04 -28.97 -62.44
CA GLN A 91 -5.91 -28.70 -63.33
C GLN A 91 -6.31 -28.02 -64.65
N VAL A 92 -7.22 -27.04 -64.58
CA VAL A 92 -7.65 -26.25 -65.74
C VAL A 92 -7.44 -24.77 -65.49
N ASP A 93 -6.77 -24.09 -66.41
CA ASP A 93 -6.54 -22.65 -66.32
C ASP A 93 -7.66 -21.88 -67.02
N LEU A 94 -8.25 -20.88 -66.35
CA LEU A 94 -9.24 -19.97 -66.91
C LEU A 94 -8.77 -18.51 -66.83
N THR A 95 -8.78 -17.81 -67.95
CA THR A 95 -8.64 -16.35 -68.00
C THR A 95 -9.94 -15.69 -68.47
N LEU A 96 -10.51 -14.79 -67.68
CA LEU A 96 -11.66 -13.96 -68.04
C LEU A 96 -11.23 -12.52 -68.29
N LYS A 97 -11.67 -11.95 -69.42
CA LYS A 97 -11.34 -10.56 -69.78
C LYS A 97 -12.59 -9.72 -70.09
N SER A 98 -12.69 -8.53 -69.49
CA SER A 98 -13.61 -7.46 -69.88
C SER A 98 -15.09 -7.88 -70.00
N LEU A 99 -15.64 -8.55 -68.98
CA LEU A 99 -17.04 -9.00 -68.96
C LEU A 99 -17.66 -8.90 -67.56
N THR A 100 -18.99 -8.95 -67.47
CA THR A 100 -19.73 -9.05 -66.20
C THR A 100 -20.30 -10.46 -66.02
N LEU A 101 -20.06 -11.07 -64.87
CA LEU A 101 -20.80 -12.21 -64.35
C LEU A 101 -21.84 -11.70 -63.34
N SER A 102 -23.09 -12.18 -63.42
CA SER A 102 -24.11 -11.78 -62.44
C SER A 102 -25.19 -12.82 -62.17
N ASN A 103 -25.84 -12.73 -61.00
CA ASN A 103 -26.97 -13.59 -60.63
C ASN A 103 -26.63 -15.09 -60.69
N GLY A 104 -25.43 -15.48 -60.26
CA GLY A 104 -25.06 -16.88 -60.00
C GLY A 104 -25.59 -17.37 -58.66
N TYR A 105 -25.61 -18.69 -58.44
CA TYR A 105 -25.58 -19.21 -57.06
C TYR A 105 -24.20 -18.87 -56.49
N ASN A 106 -23.14 -19.55 -56.92
CA ASN A 106 -21.82 -18.94 -57.00
C ASN A 106 -21.57 -18.44 -58.42
N SER A 107 -20.64 -17.50 -58.61
CA SER A 107 -20.27 -17.07 -59.97
C SER A 107 -19.21 -17.98 -60.59
N ILE A 108 -18.19 -18.39 -59.83
CA ILE A 108 -17.11 -19.27 -60.28
C ILE A 108 -16.83 -20.32 -59.20
N GLU A 109 -16.73 -21.59 -59.60
CA GLU A 109 -16.28 -22.71 -58.76
C GLU A 109 -15.05 -23.37 -59.42
N LEU A 110 -13.93 -23.43 -58.68
CA LEU A 110 -12.65 -23.98 -59.12
C LEU A 110 -12.42 -25.37 -58.51
N GLY A 111 -12.23 -26.39 -59.35
CA GLY A 111 -11.69 -27.67 -58.89
C GLY A 111 -10.17 -27.62 -58.71
N ASP A 112 -9.60 -28.60 -58.01
CA ASP A 112 -8.23 -28.54 -57.48
C ASP A 112 -7.14 -28.18 -58.50
N ASN A 113 -6.09 -27.50 -58.03
CA ASN A 113 -4.87 -27.18 -58.78
C ASN A 113 -5.14 -26.39 -60.08
N SER A 114 -6.13 -25.51 -60.07
CA SER A 114 -6.52 -24.67 -61.21
C SER A 114 -5.99 -23.24 -61.08
N GLU A 115 -5.81 -22.55 -62.21
CA GLU A 115 -5.48 -21.12 -62.23
C GLU A 115 -6.68 -20.29 -62.72
N LEU A 116 -7.04 -19.22 -62.00
CA LEU A 116 -8.03 -18.24 -62.41
C LEU A 116 -7.38 -16.87 -62.55
N THR A 117 -7.51 -16.24 -63.71
CA THR A 117 -7.10 -14.85 -63.92
C THR A 117 -8.29 -13.98 -64.33
N LEU A 118 -8.56 -12.93 -63.57
CA LEU A 118 -9.59 -11.93 -63.86
C LEU A 118 -8.95 -10.62 -64.32
N GLU A 119 -9.23 -10.21 -65.56
CA GLU A 119 -8.81 -8.92 -66.14
C GLU A 119 -10.03 -8.09 -66.55
N GLY A 120 -10.25 -6.94 -65.93
CA GLY A 120 -11.41 -6.08 -66.25
C GLY A 120 -12.76 -6.76 -66.05
N THR A 121 -12.85 -7.75 -65.16
CA THR A 121 -14.04 -8.59 -65.00
C THR A 121 -14.82 -8.20 -63.76
N VAL A 122 -16.14 -8.00 -63.90
CA VAL A 122 -17.04 -7.64 -62.79
C VAL A 122 -17.87 -8.85 -62.39
N ILE A 123 -17.87 -9.23 -61.11
CA ILE A 123 -18.73 -10.29 -60.56
C ILE A 123 -19.67 -9.67 -59.54
N LYS A 124 -20.97 -9.88 -59.68
CA LYS A 124 -21.94 -9.27 -58.77
C LYS A 124 -23.29 -9.97 -58.64
N ASP A 125 -24.02 -9.62 -57.60
CA ASP A 125 -25.41 -10.03 -57.38
C ASP A 125 -25.55 -11.57 -57.33
N SER A 126 -24.54 -12.30 -56.85
CA SER A 126 -24.61 -13.75 -56.62
C SER A 126 -25.30 -14.05 -55.29
N SER A 127 -26.07 -15.13 -55.18
CA SER A 127 -26.73 -15.50 -53.92
C SER A 127 -25.82 -16.27 -52.94
N GLY A 128 -24.67 -16.74 -53.41
CA GLY A 128 -23.57 -17.37 -52.67
C GLY A 128 -22.29 -16.54 -52.86
N TYR A 129 -21.15 -17.19 -53.08
CA TYR A 129 -19.85 -16.53 -53.22
C TYR A 129 -19.56 -16.07 -54.66
N ALA A 130 -18.76 -15.03 -54.83
CA ALA A 130 -18.27 -14.64 -56.15
C ALA A 130 -17.34 -15.74 -56.72
N ILE A 131 -16.44 -16.26 -55.87
CA ILE A 131 -15.48 -17.31 -56.20
C ILE A 131 -15.46 -18.34 -55.08
N VAL A 132 -15.53 -19.62 -55.45
CA VAL A 132 -15.28 -20.77 -54.56
C VAL A 132 -14.07 -21.53 -55.11
N GLY A 133 -13.09 -21.80 -54.27
CA GLY A 133 -11.92 -22.60 -54.61
C GLY A 133 -11.76 -23.82 -53.71
N ASP A 134 -11.63 -24.99 -54.33
CA ASP A 134 -11.22 -26.24 -53.65
C ASP A 134 -9.69 -26.17 -53.36
N ASP A 135 -8.93 -27.26 -53.56
CA ASP A 135 -7.53 -27.31 -53.11
C ASP A 135 -6.52 -26.70 -54.09
N SER A 136 -5.52 -25.99 -53.57
CA SER A 136 -4.26 -25.63 -54.26
C SER A 136 -4.44 -24.80 -55.55
N ASN A 137 -5.45 -23.94 -55.61
CA ASN A 137 -5.69 -23.06 -56.75
C ASN A 137 -4.80 -21.80 -56.69
N THR A 138 -4.64 -21.14 -57.84
CA THR A 138 -4.03 -19.81 -57.93
C THR A 138 -5.04 -18.84 -58.54
N ILE A 139 -5.40 -17.77 -57.82
CA ILE A 139 -6.41 -16.80 -58.24
C ILE A 139 -5.74 -15.43 -58.32
N VAL A 140 -5.79 -14.79 -59.48
CA VAL A 140 -5.24 -13.45 -59.71
C VAL A 140 -6.36 -12.52 -60.16
N ILE A 141 -6.66 -11.50 -59.35
CA ILE A 141 -7.69 -10.49 -59.61
C ILE A 141 -6.99 -9.15 -59.83
N SER A 142 -6.93 -8.72 -61.10
CA SER A 142 -6.29 -7.44 -61.44
C SER A 142 -7.14 -6.23 -61.07
N ASN A 143 -6.47 -5.07 -60.96
CA ASN A 143 -6.97 -3.77 -60.47
C ASN A 143 -8.11 -3.12 -61.29
N ASP A 144 -8.61 -3.78 -62.32
CA ASP A 144 -9.78 -3.33 -63.08
C ASP A 144 -10.95 -4.33 -63.01
N SER A 145 -10.80 -5.41 -62.27
CA SER A 145 -11.87 -6.34 -61.91
C SER A 145 -12.61 -5.88 -60.65
N SER A 146 -13.79 -6.42 -60.34
CA SER A 146 -14.46 -6.09 -59.07
C SER A 146 -15.40 -7.21 -58.64
N LEU A 147 -15.44 -7.48 -57.35
CA LEU A 147 -16.44 -8.35 -56.70
C LEU A 147 -17.35 -7.43 -55.88
N SER A 148 -18.67 -7.52 -56.02
CA SER A 148 -19.59 -6.63 -55.28
C SER A 148 -20.98 -7.24 -55.12
N ASN A 149 -21.70 -6.94 -54.03
CA ASN A 149 -23.07 -7.40 -53.78
C ASN A 149 -23.26 -8.92 -53.92
N ASN A 150 -22.39 -9.74 -53.34
CA ASN A 150 -22.61 -11.20 -53.32
C ASN A 150 -23.11 -11.58 -51.92
N ASP A 151 -24.34 -12.07 -51.84
CA ASP A 151 -25.04 -12.29 -50.55
C ASP A 151 -24.33 -13.32 -49.65
N GLY A 152 -23.53 -14.22 -50.24
CA GLY A 152 -22.78 -15.23 -49.50
C GLY A 152 -21.35 -14.84 -49.15
N GLY A 153 -20.83 -13.71 -49.64
CA GLY A 153 -19.43 -13.30 -49.49
C GLY A 153 -18.71 -13.14 -50.83
N ALA A 154 -17.50 -12.59 -50.78
CA ALA A 154 -16.67 -12.43 -51.96
C ALA A 154 -16.00 -13.75 -52.36
N ILE A 155 -15.31 -14.40 -51.42
CA ILE A 155 -14.46 -15.57 -51.70
C ILE A 155 -14.61 -16.61 -50.59
N LEU A 156 -14.72 -17.89 -50.99
CA LEU A 156 -14.60 -19.05 -50.11
C LEU A 156 -13.47 -19.95 -50.62
N LEU A 157 -12.49 -20.27 -49.77
CA LEU A 157 -11.35 -21.10 -50.09
C LEU A 157 -11.24 -22.28 -49.12
N ASP A 158 -11.05 -23.48 -49.68
CA ASP A 158 -10.57 -24.65 -48.94
C ASP A 158 -9.03 -24.63 -48.94
N ASP A 159 -8.35 -25.77 -49.05
CA ASP A 159 -6.95 -25.90 -48.65
C ASP A 159 -5.93 -25.30 -49.64
N ASN A 160 -4.90 -24.62 -49.12
CA ASN A 160 -3.64 -24.28 -49.82
C ASN A 160 -3.78 -23.42 -51.10
N ASN A 161 -4.81 -22.58 -51.21
CA ASN A 161 -4.96 -21.66 -52.34
C ASN A 161 -4.03 -20.44 -52.22
N ILE A 162 -3.66 -19.85 -53.35
CA ILE A 162 -2.93 -18.59 -53.43
C ILE A 162 -3.80 -17.56 -54.14
N VAL A 163 -4.09 -16.44 -53.50
CA VAL A 163 -4.96 -15.38 -54.01
C VAL A 163 -4.22 -14.05 -53.99
N ASP A 164 -4.16 -13.38 -55.14
CA ASP A 164 -3.54 -12.05 -55.31
C ASP A 164 -4.58 -11.08 -55.90
N ILE A 165 -4.98 -10.07 -55.13
CA ILE A 165 -6.01 -9.08 -55.45
C ILE A 165 -5.37 -7.70 -55.44
N GLY A 166 -5.25 -7.06 -56.59
CA GLY A 166 -4.53 -5.79 -56.70
C GLY A 166 -5.32 -4.53 -56.30
N GLN A 167 -6.48 -4.66 -55.66
CA GLN A 167 -7.40 -3.54 -55.34
C GLN A 167 -8.33 -3.92 -54.17
N ASP A 168 -9.27 -3.03 -53.85
CA ASP A 168 -10.34 -3.27 -52.89
C ASP A 168 -11.25 -4.44 -53.29
N ILE A 169 -11.76 -5.14 -52.28
CA ILE A 169 -12.73 -6.23 -52.42
C ILE A 169 -13.95 -5.94 -51.53
N ASP A 170 -15.15 -6.19 -52.06
CA ASP A 170 -16.42 -6.01 -51.34
C ASP A 170 -17.06 -7.37 -51.07
N GLY A 171 -17.30 -7.64 -49.78
CA GLY A 171 -17.84 -8.88 -49.23
C GLY A 171 -16.82 -9.70 -48.44
N ASP A 172 -17.35 -10.61 -47.62
CA ASP A 172 -16.56 -11.42 -46.70
C ASP A 172 -15.66 -12.43 -47.42
N ILE A 173 -14.52 -12.76 -46.79
CA ILE A 173 -13.62 -13.81 -47.24
C ILE A 173 -13.56 -14.88 -46.16
N VAL A 174 -13.82 -16.12 -46.55
CA VAL A 174 -13.68 -17.30 -45.69
C VAL A 174 -12.61 -18.21 -46.28
N PHE A 175 -11.66 -18.65 -45.46
CA PHE A 175 -10.51 -19.44 -45.89
C PHE A 175 -10.11 -20.46 -44.82
N ASP A 176 -9.57 -21.60 -45.25
CA ASP A 176 -9.23 -22.74 -44.38
C ASP A 176 -7.93 -23.44 -44.83
N ASP A 177 -7.17 -24.00 -43.90
CA ASP A 177 -6.05 -24.92 -44.17
C ASP A 177 -5.00 -24.41 -45.19
N GLY A 178 -4.19 -23.42 -44.79
CA GLY A 178 -2.93 -23.08 -45.49
C GLY A 178 -3.03 -22.16 -46.71
N ASN A 179 -4.10 -21.38 -46.84
CA ASN A 179 -4.23 -20.37 -47.89
C ASN A 179 -3.25 -19.20 -47.72
N VAL A 180 -2.89 -18.56 -48.84
CA VAL A 180 -2.12 -17.30 -48.87
C VAL A 180 -2.91 -16.27 -49.67
N ILE A 181 -3.36 -15.21 -49.02
CA ILE A 181 -4.24 -14.18 -49.58
C ILE A 181 -3.55 -12.83 -49.44
N THR A 182 -3.41 -12.12 -50.56
CA THR A 182 -2.89 -10.74 -50.58
C THR A 182 -3.91 -9.82 -51.23
N ILE A 183 -4.27 -8.73 -50.54
CA ILE A 183 -5.17 -7.68 -50.99
C ILE A 183 -4.41 -6.36 -50.98
N GLY A 184 -4.18 -5.78 -52.15
CA GLY A 184 -3.45 -4.51 -52.32
C GLY A 184 -4.27 -3.24 -52.01
N GLY A 185 -5.50 -3.38 -51.50
CA GLY A 185 -6.41 -2.30 -51.11
C GLY A 185 -7.20 -2.71 -49.86
N ASN A 186 -8.44 -2.24 -49.73
CA ASN A 186 -9.27 -2.52 -48.56
C ASN A 186 -10.09 -3.82 -48.71
N LEU A 187 -10.33 -4.50 -47.59
CA LEU A 187 -11.38 -5.51 -47.45
C LEU A 187 -12.64 -4.84 -46.89
N VAL A 188 -13.58 -4.52 -47.77
CA VAL A 188 -14.91 -4.01 -47.39
C VAL A 188 -15.80 -5.20 -46.99
N GLY A 189 -15.49 -5.80 -45.85
CA GLY A 189 -16.11 -7.03 -45.36
C GLY A 189 -15.34 -7.62 -44.19
N SER A 190 -15.69 -8.84 -43.79
CA SER A 190 -14.99 -9.58 -42.73
C SER A 190 -14.02 -10.62 -43.31
N ALA A 191 -12.99 -10.95 -42.54
CA ALA A 191 -12.10 -12.06 -42.82
C ALA A 191 -12.32 -13.17 -41.78
N THR A 192 -12.51 -14.41 -42.23
CA THR A 192 -12.62 -15.58 -41.35
C THR A 192 -11.69 -16.70 -41.82
N GLY A 193 -10.73 -17.07 -40.96
CA GLY A 193 -9.69 -18.05 -41.25
C GLY A 193 -9.55 -19.13 -40.19
N ASP A 194 -9.15 -20.35 -40.59
CA ASP A 194 -8.75 -21.41 -39.66
C ASP A 194 -7.58 -22.23 -40.23
N ASP A 195 -6.69 -22.70 -39.36
CA ASP A 195 -5.56 -23.58 -39.67
C ASP A 195 -4.53 -22.98 -40.68
N HIS A 196 -3.53 -22.27 -40.16
CA HIS A 196 -2.27 -21.94 -40.86
C HIS A 196 -2.37 -21.10 -42.15
N ASN A 197 -3.34 -20.21 -42.28
CA ASN A 197 -3.42 -19.29 -43.42
C ASN A 197 -2.55 -18.05 -43.24
N SER A 198 -2.27 -17.37 -44.35
CA SER A 198 -1.64 -16.06 -44.39
C SER A 198 -2.56 -15.06 -45.09
N LEU A 199 -2.93 -13.98 -44.41
CA LEU A 199 -3.73 -12.88 -44.94
C LEU A 199 -2.91 -11.58 -44.84
N ASP A 200 -2.72 -10.89 -45.96
CA ASP A 200 -2.07 -9.58 -46.04
C ASP A 200 -3.02 -8.60 -46.74
N VAL A 201 -3.56 -7.63 -45.98
CA VAL A 201 -4.41 -6.54 -46.46
C VAL A 201 -3.62 -5.24 -46.34
N SER A 202 -3.32 -4.59 -47.46
CA SER A 202 -2.51 -3.36 -47.46
C SER A 202 -3.21 -2.12 -46.93
N GLY A 203 -4.55 -2.14 -46.80
CA GLY A 203 -5.36 -1.06 -46.24
C GLY A 203 -6.26 -1.59 -45.12
N ASP A 204 -7.50 -1.11 -45.07
CA ASP A 204 -8.44 -1.39 -43.97
C ASP A 204 -9.16 -2.74 -44.13
N VAL A 205 -9.60 -3.29 -43.00
CA VAL A 205 -10.69 -4.27 -42.92
C VAL A 205 -11.91 -3.59 -42.28
N ASP A 206 -12.95 -3.32 -43.08
CA ASP A 206 -14.16 -2.60 -42.62
C ASP A 206 -15.05 -3.44 -41.66
N GLY A 207 -14.76 -4.73 -41.52
CA GLY A 207 -15.51 -5.67 -40.68
C GLY A 207 -14.63 -6.38 -39.68
N ASN A 208 -15.07 -7.56 -39.25
CA ASN A 208 -14.36 -8.32 -38.22
C ASN A 208 -13.24 -9.15 -38.84
N VAL A 209 -12.17 -9.37 -38.08
CA VAL A 209 -11.16 -10.39 -38.37
C VAL A 209 -11.33 -11.51 -37.35
N THR A 210 -11.56 -12.73 -37.82
CA THR A 210 -11.70 -13.91 -36.97
C THR A 210 -10.78 -15.03 -37.46
N VAL A 211 -9.79 -15.42 -36.67
CA VAL A 211 -8.78 -16.41 -37.06
C VAL A 211 -8.47 -17.40 -35.95
N ASP A 212 -8.20 -18.67 -36.27
CA ASP A 212 -7.82 -19.69 -35.29
C ASP A 212 -6.75 -20.66 -35.83
N ASN A 213 -5.99 -21.27 -34.93
CA ASN A 213 -5.03 -22.33 -35.22
C ASN A 213 -3.88 -21.93 -36.16
N GLY A 214 -3.13 -20.89 -35.80
CA GLY A 214 -1.81 -20.68 -36.38
C GLY A 214 -1.75 -19.83 -37.64
N ASN A 215 -2.68 -18.88 -37.82
CA ASN A 215 -2.69 -17.96 -38.96
C ASN A 215 -1.68 -16.81 -38.77
N GLU A 216 -1.24 -16.24 -39.88
CA GLU A 216 -0.47 -14.99 -39.98
C GLU A 216 -1.38 -13.94 -40.64
N VAL A 217 -1.75 -12.88 -39.92
CA VAL A 217 -2.62 -11.81 -40.44
C VAL A 217 -1.93 -10.47 -40.31
N ASN A 218 -1.82 -9.75 -41.43
CA ASN A 218 -1.30 -8.39 -41.47
C ASN A 218 -2.37 -7.47 -42.09
N VAL A 219 -2.81 -6.47 -41.33
CA VAL A 219 -3.68 -5.37 -41.79
C VAL A 219 -2.88 -4.08 -41.74
N GLY A 220 -2.72 -3.43 -42.89
CA GLY A 220 -1.80 -2.32 -43.07
C GLY A 220 -2.24 -1.02 -42.40
N ASP A 221 -3.55 -0.84 -42.28
CA ASP A 221 -4.18 0.34 -41.67
C ASP A 221 -5.11 -0.15 -40.52
N ASP A 222 -6.43 0.06 -40.60
CA ASP A 222 -7.38 -0.19 -39.50
C ASP A 222 -8.14 -1.53 -39.60
N ILE A 223 -8.57 -2.05 -38.45
CA ILE A 223 -9.71 -2.97 -38.32
C ILE A 223 -10.87 -2.19 -37.72
N GLU A 224 -11.93 -1.98 -38.49
CA GLU A 224 -13.11 -1.18 -38.07
C GLU A 224 -14.09 -1.97 -37.18
N GLY A 225 -13.91 -3.28 -37.02
CA GLY A 225 -14.69 -4.14 -36.14
C GLY A 225 -13.84 -4.93 -35.15
N ASP A 226 -14.36 -6.08 -34.68
CA ASP A 226 -13.67 -6.90 -33.69
C ASP A 226 -12.48 -7.67 -34.29
N LEU A 227 -11.41 -7.81 -33.49
CA LEU A 227 -10.32 -8.75 -33.72
C LEU A 227 -10.48 -9.96 -32.80
N ASN A 228 -10.86 -11.11 -33.35
CA ASN A 228 -11.01 -12.36 -32.61
C ASN A 228 -9.98 -13.40 -33.06
N ALA A 229 -8.96 -13.66 -32.25
CA ALA A 229 -7.99 -14.71 -32.52
C ALA A 229 -8.15 -15.87 -31.53
N GLY A 230 -8.26 -17.10 -32.04
CA GLY A 230 -8.21 -18.31 -31.24
C GLY A 230 -6.78 -18.58 -30.76
N ASN A 231 -6.12 -19.60 -31.31
CA ASN A 231 -4.83 -20.05 -30.79
C ASN A 231 -3.67 -19.93 -31.79
N ASN A 232 -2.49 -19.57 -31.28
CA ASN A 232 -1.21 -19.58 -31.98
C ASN A 232 -1.10 -18.65 -33.19
N ASN A 233 -1.90 -17.59 -33.27
CA ASN A 233 -1.86 -16.66 -34.41
C ASN A 233 -0.78 -15.58 -34.24
N ASP A 234 -0.27 -15.08 -35.37
CA ASP A 234 0.66 -13.95 -35.47
C ASP A 234 -0.09 -12.82 -36.21
N LEU A 235 -0.35 -11.71 -35.50
CA LEU A 235 -1.31 -10.69 -35.89
C LEU A 235 -0.64 -9.31 -35.84
N SER A 236 -0.79 -8.53 -36.91
CA SER A 236 -0.33 -7.14 -36.95
C SER A 236 -1.39 -6.23 -37.57
N VAL A 237 -1.70 -5.13 -36.87
CA VAL A 237 -2.59 -4.04 -37.31
C VAL A 237 -1.79 -2.74 -37.30
N GLY A 238 -1.74 -2.06 -38.44
CA GLY A 238 -0.87 -0.89 -38.62
C GLY A 238 -1.31 0.34 -37.84
N ASP A 239 -2.62 0.52 -37.65
CA ASP A 239 -3.21 1.65 -36.91
C ASP A 239 -4.18 1.11 -35.85
N ASP A 240 -5.50 1.37 -35.93
CA ASP A 240 -6.44 1.08 -34.85
C ASP A 240 -7.22 -0.25 -35.00
N VAL A 241 -7.63 -0.83 -33.87
CA VAL A 241 -8.79 -1.74 -33.75
C VAL A 241 -9.92 -0.96 -33.10
N TYR A 242 -11.05 -0.81 -33.81
CA TYR A 242 -12.12 0.10 -33.38
C TYR A 242 -13.10 -0.46 -32.34
N ASP A 243 -13.20 -1.78 -32.23
CA ASP A 243 -14.03 -2.48 -31.24
C ASP A 243 -13.09 -3.34 -30.34
N ASP A 244 -13.53 -4.55 -29.97
CA ASP A 244 -12.80 -5.44 -29.05
C ASP A 244 -11.63 -6.18 -29.73
N ALA A 245 -10.57 -6.45 -28.96
CA ALA A 245 -9.57 -7.45 -29.28
C ALA A 245 -9.64 -8.62 -28.29
N ILE A 246 -9.94 -9.81 -28.78
CA ILE A 246 -10.11 -11.04 -28.00
C ILE A 246 -9.14 -12.10 -28.50
N LEU A 247 -8.19 -12.51 -27.65
CA LEU A 247 -7.15 -13.49 -27.95
C LEU A 247 -7.28 -14.73 -27.06
N GLY A 248 -7.36 -15.91 -27.67
CA GLY A 248 -7.20 -17.20 -27.01
C GLY A 248 -5.74 -17.48 -26.65
N ASP A 249 -5.25 -18.70 -26.81
CA ASP A 249 -3.92 -19.06 -26.28
C ASP A 249 -2.77 -18.83 -27.28
N ASN A 250 -1.64 -18.32 -26.77
CA ASN A 250 -0.34 -18.22 -27.45
C ASN A 250 -0.35 -17.39 -28.75
N ASN A 251 -1.11 -16.30 -28.80
CA ASN A 251 -1.08 -15.36 -29.91
C ASN A 251 0.00 -14.28 -29.70
N ASP A 252 0.50 -13.75 -30.80
CA ASP A 252 1.35 -12.55 -30.88
C ASP A 252 0.52 -11.48 -31.59
N LEU A 253 0.25 -10.35 -30.93
CA LEU A 253 -0.52 -9.24 -31.46
C LEU A 253 0.26 -7.93 -31.34
N SER A 254 0.45 -7.24 -32.46
CA SER A 254 0.97 -5.87 -32.50
C SER A 254 -0.05 -4.93 -33.14
N VAL A 255 -0.50 -3.91 -32.40
CA VAL A 255 -1.39 -2.84 -32.85
C VAL A 255 -0.62 -1.52 -32.81
N GLY A 256 -0.45 -0.86 -33.95
CA GLY A 256 0.32 0.39 -34.03
C GLY A 256 -0.38 1.60 -33.40
N GLY A 257 -1.71 1.58 -33.35
CA GLY A 257 -2.58 2.59 -32.76
C GLY A 257 -3.27 2.08 -31.50
N ASN A 258 -4.57 2.31 -31.40
CA ASN A 258 -5.40 2.03 -30.22
C ASN A 258 -6.21 0.74 -30.40
N ILE A 259 -6.60 0.17 -29.27
CA ILE A 259 -7.79 -0.68 -29.16
C ILE A 259 -8.86 0.19 -28.52
N ASN A 260 -9.93 0.52 -29.23
CA ASN A 260 -10.87 1.56 -28.79
C ASN A 260 -11.91 1.08 -27.77
N ASP A 261 -12.01 -0.23 -27.51
CA ASP A 261 -12.90 -0.84 -26.51
C ASP A 261 -12.06 -1.80 -25.60
N ASP A 262 -12.48 -3.06 -25.41
CA ASP A 262 -11.84 -4.00 -24.49
C ASP A 262 -10.67 -4.78 -25.13
N LEU A 263 -9.64 -5.07 -24.33
CA LEU A 263 -8.60 -6.07 -24.62
C LEU A 263 -8.73 -7.27 -23.67
N THR A 264 -9.08 -8.43 -24.22
CA THR A 264 -9.17 -9.70 -23.46
C THR A 264 -8.17 -10.72 -23.98
N VAL A 265 -7.34 -11.26 -23.09
CA VAL A 265 -6.29 -12.23 -23.42
C VAL A 265 -6.32 -13.45 -22.49
N ASP A 266 -6.38 -14.66 -23.08
CA ASP A 266 -6.35 -15.93 -22.34
C ASP A 266 -4.90 -16.33 -21.98
N ASP A 267 -4.38 -17.50 -22.37
CA ASP A 267 -3.07 -17.98 -21.91
C ASP A 267 -1.90 -17.58 -22.82
N ARG A 268 -0.82 -17.03 -22.24
CA ARG A 268 0.52 -16.89 -22.88
C ARG A 268 0.56 -16.07 -24.17
N ASN A 269 -0.23 -15.02 -24.25
CA ASN A 269 -0.17 -14.06 -25.33
C ASN A 269 0.96 -13.05 -25.12
N ASP A 270 1.48 -12.53 -26.23
CA ASP A 270 2.39 -11.38 -26.30
C ASP A 270 1.63 -10.28 -27.06
N VAL A 271 1.34 -9.16 -26.41
CA VAL A 271 0.52 -8.09 -26.99
C VAL A 271 1.20 -6.74 -26.80
N GLU A 272 1.39 -6.02 -27.91
CA GLU A 272 1.90 -4.65 -27.94
C GLU A 272 0.83 -3.73 -28.55
N VAL A 273 0.38 -2.74 -27.79
CA VAL A 273 -0.53 -1.68 -28.24
C VAL A 273 0.22 -0.34 -28.18
N GLY A 274 0.53 0.24 -29.33
CA GLY A 274 1.29 1.49 -29.40
C GLY A 274 0.54 2.74 -28.92
N GLY A 275 -0.78 2.64 -28.77
CA GLY A 275 -1.69 3.68 -28.31
C GLY A 275 -2.38 3.33 -27.00
N ASN A 276 -3.68 3.64 -26.91
CA ASN A 276 -4.50 3.39 -25.71
C ASN A 276 -5.31 2.10 -25.84
N VAL A 277 -5.73 1.57 -24.68
CA VAL A 277 -6.90 0.69 -24.58
C VAL A 277 -8.07 1.50 -24.05
N GLY A 278 -9.19 1.51 -24.79
CA GLY A 278 -10.29 2.44 -24.58
C GLY A 278 -11.14 2.16 -23.35
N ASP A 279 -11.30 0.89 -22.98
CA ASP A 279 -12.05 0.45 -21.79
C ASP A 279 -11.20 -0.52 -20.95
N ASP A 280 -11.59 -1.79 -20.77
CA ASP A 280 -10.94 -2.70 -19.83
C ASP A 280 -9.82 -3.54 -20.47
N ILE A 281 -8.80 -3.88 -19.68
CA ILE A 281 -7.84 -4.96 -19.95
C ILE A 281 -8.16 -6.13 -19.03
N THR A 282 -8.34 -7.32 -19.60
CA THR A 282 -8.45 -8.58 -18.86
C THR A 282 -7.42 -9.59 -19.36
N GLY A 283 -6.57 -10.10 -18.47
CA GLY A 283 -5.57 -11.14 -18.78
C GLY A 283 -5.60 -12.34 -17.84
N ASP A 284 -5.47 -13.55 -18.38
CA ASP A 284 -5.34 -14.81 -17.62
C ASP A 284 -3.87 -15.32 -17.60
N ASP A 285 -3.61 -16.61 -17.41
CA ASP A 285 -2.28 -17.19 -17.18
C ASP A 285 -1.15 -16.72 -18.15
N ARG A 286 -0.18 -15.97 -17.60
CA ARG A 286 1.16 -15.72 -18.20
C ARG A 286 1.20 -14.91 -19.51
N ASN A 287 0.39 -13.88 -19.64
CA ASN A 287 0.52 -12.93 -20.74
C ASN A 287 1.62 -11.90 -20.49
N SER A 288 2.10 -11.31 -21.58
CA SER A 288 2.97 -10.13 -21.61
C SER A 288 2.22 -9.06 -22.40
N LEU A 289 1.82 -7.97 -21.74
CA LEU A 289 1.03 -6.89 -22.32
C LEU A 289 1.76 -5.55 -22.17
N GLU A 290 2.00 -4.85 -23.27
CA GLU A 290 2.58 -3.51 -23.30
C GLU A 290 1.57 -2.53 -23.93
N VAL A 291 1.23 -1.47 -23.20
CA VAL A 291 0.33 -0.40 -23.66
C VAL A 291 1.09 0.93 -23.59
N GLY A 292 1.45 1.48 -24.75
CA GLY A 292 2.21 2.74 -24.86
C GLY A 292 1.41 4.02 -24.52
N GLY A 293 0.20 3.87 -23.99
CA GLY A 293 -0.75 4.94 -23.69
C GLY A 293 -1.54 4.64 -22.42
N ASN A 294 -2.78 5.11 -22.37
CA ASN A 294 -3.64 4.96 -21.19
C ASN A 294 -4.57 3.74 -21.32
N VAL A 295 -5.09 3.29 -20.19
CA VAL A 295 -6.22 2.37 -20.10
C VAL A 295 -7.43 3.15 -19.58
N GLY A 296 -8.50 3.20 -20.37
CA GLY A 296 -9.70 3.99 -20.06
C GLY A 296 -10.60 3.39 -18.97
N GLY A 297 -10.46 2.09 -18.71
CA GLY A 297 -11.19 1.33 -17.71
C GLY A 297 -10.27 0.67 -16.68
N ASN A 298 -10.58 -0.57 -16.33
CA ASN A 298 -9.90 -1.37 -15.32
C ASN A 298 -8.83 -2.26 -15.93
N VAL A 299 -7.85 -2.64 -15.12
CA VAL A 299 -6.88 -3.70 -15.45
C VAL A 299 -7.13 -4.87 -14.50
N THR A 300 -7.51 -6.03 -15.04
CA THR A 300 -7.75 -7.26 -14.26
C THR A 300 -6.85 -8.39 -14.74
N VAL A 301 -6.03 -8.95 -13.85
CA VAL A 301 -5.14 -10.08 -14.20
C VAL A 301 -5.09 -11.23 -13.21
N ASP A 302 -4.93 -12.45 -13.73
CA ASP A 302 -4.75 -13.66 -12.92
C ASP A 302 -3.51 -14.45 -13.32
N TYR A 303 -2.71 -14.83 -12.34
CA TYR A 303 -1.56 -15.72 -12.43
C TYR A 303 -0.45 -15.34 -13.43
N ASN A 304 0.61 -14.72 -12.88
CA ASN A 304 1.91 -14.59 -13.53
C ASN A 304 1.88 -13.80 -14.86
N ASN A 305 1.02 -12.79 -14.98
CA ASN A 305 1.07 -11.80 -16.05
C ASN A 305 2.17 -10.77 -15.84
N ASP A 306 2.62 -10.17 -16.94
CA ASP A 306 3.49 -9.01 -16.99
C ASP A 306 2.77 -7.92 -17.78
N ILE A 307 2.39 -6.82 -17.14
CA ILE A 307 1.70 -5.69 -17.77
C ILE A 307 2.50 -4.41 -17.57
N GLU A 308 2.75 -3.70 -18.65
CA GLU A 308 3.35 -2.37 -18.68
C GLU A 308 2.35 -1.39 -19.32
N VAL A 309 2.04 -0.30 -18.61
CA VAL A 309 1.19 0.81 -19.08
C VAL A 309 1.99 2.10 -18.95
N ASP A 310 2.42 2.68 -20.08
CA ASP A 310 3.20 3.94 -20.13
C ASP A 310 2.40 5.18 -19.65
N GLY A 311 1.08 5.06 -19.52
CA GLY A 311 0.16 6.12 -19.17
C GLY A 311 -0.66 5.86 -17.90
N ASP A 312 -1.84 6.46 -17.84
CA ASP A 312 -2.76 6.34 -16.68
C ASP A 312 -3.70 5.14 -16.85
N VAL A 313 -4.13 4.55 -15.72
CA VAL A 313 -5.28 3.67 -15.63
C VAL A 313 -6.43 4.43 -14.99
N SER A 314 -7.52 4.66 -15.71
CA SER A 314 -8.63 5.50 -15.20
C SER A 314 -9.54 4.78 -14.19
N GLY A 315 -9.50 3.45 -14.15
CA GLY A 315 -10.31 2.60 -13.27
C GLY A 315 -9.48 1.90 -12.19
N ASN A 316 -9.98 0.74 -11.77
CA ASN A 316 -9.34 -0.08 -10.76
C ASN A 316 -8.28 -0.99 -11.38
N VAL A 317 -7.29 -1.35 -10.58
CA VAL A 317 -6.32 -2.38 -10.90
C VAL A 317 -6.52 -3.54 -9.94
N THR A 318 -6.70 -4.75 -10.47
CA THR A 318 -6.89 -5.95 -9.64
C THR A 318 -6.10 -7.12 -10.19
N GLY A 319 -5.46 -7.88 -9.30
CA GLY A 319 -4.93 -9.17 -9.72
C GLY A 319 -4.59 -10.15 -8.60
N ASN A 320 -4.17 -11.34 -9.01
CA ASN A 320 -3.87 -12.44 -8.10
C ASN A 320 -2.70 -13.29 -8.58
N ASP A 321 -1.88 -13.78 -7.64
CA ASP A 321 -0.82 -14.75 -7.86
C ASP A 321 0.29 -14.29 -8.84
N LYS A 322 1.31 -13.59 -8.32
CA LYS A 322 2.60 -13.33 -9.01
C LYS A 322 2.55 -12.55 -10.31
N ASN A 323 1.60 -11.66 -10.48
CA ASN A 323 1.63 -10.70 -11.57
C ASN A 323 2.70 -9.64 -11.32
N SER A 324 3.24 -9.11 -12.41
CA SER A 324 4.04 -7.90 -12.46
C SER A 324 3.21 -6.86 -13.16
N LEU A 325 3.00 -5.71 -12.52
CA LEU A 325 2.31 -4.57 -13.09
C LEU A 325 3.17 -3.33 -12.90
N ASP A 326 3.39 -2.62 -13.99
CA ASP A 326 4.08 -1.34 -14.05
C ASP A 326 3.14 -0.32 -14.73
N VAL A 327 2.74 0.72 -13.99
CA VAL A 327 1.95 1.84 -14.49
C VAL A 327 2.78 3.11 -14.31
N ASP A 328 3.33 3.65 -15.39
CA ASP A 328 4.17 4.86 -15.37
C ASP A 328 3.40 6.11 -14.88
N GLY A 329 2.07 6.12 -15.07
CA GLY A 329 1.16 7.19 -14.66
C GLY A 329 0.44 6.93 -13.33
N SER A 330 -0.80 7.41 -13.24
CA SER A 330 -1.65 7.25 -12.05
C SER A 330 -2.72 6.18 -12.22
N VAL A 331 -3.23 5.67 -11.08
CA VAL A 331 -4.41 4.81 -11.02
C VAL A 331 -5.57 5.59 -10.41
N GLY A 332 -6.63 5.83 -11.20
CA GLY A 332 -7.79 6.64 -10.78
C GLY A 332 -8.79 5.91 -9.86
N GLY A 333 -8.51 4.68 -9.47
CA GLY A 333 -9.36 3.84 -8.62
C GLY A 333 -8.54 3.03 -7.62
N ASP A 334 -9.09 1.89 -7.19
CA ASP A 334 -8.46 1.04 -6.18
C ASP A 334 -7.41 0.12 -6.80
N VAL A 335 -6.35 -0.17 -6.04
CA VAL A 335 -5.35 -1.21 -6.36
C VAL A 335 -5.56 -2.38 -5.41
N THR A 336 -5.84 -3.57 -5.94
CA THR A 336 -6.11 -4.78 -5.12
C THR A 336 -5.34 -6.00 -5.61
N PHE A 337 -4.45 -6.55 -4.77
CA PHE A 337 -3.65 -7.73 -5.14
C PHE A 337 -3.49 -8.77 -4.03
N ASP A 338 -3.41 -10.04 -4.41
CA ASP A 338 -3.19 -11.17 -3.49
C ASP A 338 -2.05 -12.08 -4.00
N ASP A 339 -1.24 -12.62 -3.08
CA ASP A 339 -0.20 -13.61 -3.32
C ASP A 339 0.94 -13.18 -4.28
N LYS A 340 1.94 -12.45 -3.76
CA LYS A 340 3.29 -12.28 -4.36
C LYS A 340 3.40 -11.58 -5.70
N ASN A 341 2.55 -10.59 -5.93
CA ASN A 341 2.63 -9.67 -7.05
C ASN A 341 3.69 -8.58 -6.81
N THR A 342 4.12 -7.96 -7.89
CA THR A 342 4.93 -6.74 -7.89
C THR A 342 4.14 -5.67 -8.60
N ILE A 343 3.88 -4.54 -7.93
CA ILE A 343 3.08 -3.43 -8.43
C ILE A 343 3.92 -2.16 -8.30
N GLU A 344 4.11 -1.46 -9.42
CA GLU A 344 4.72 -0.12 -9.49
C GLU A 344 3.69 0.83 -10.11
N VAL A 345 3.39 1.92 -9.40
CA VAL A 345 2.56 3.03 -9.90
C VAL A 345 3.40 4.29 -9.79
N GLY A 346 3.74 4.92 -10.90
CA GLY A 346 4.67 6.05 -10.97
C GLY A 346 4.11 7.36 -10.40
N GLY A 347 2.78 7.52 -10.37
CA GLY A 347 2.09 8.66 -9.78
C GLY A 347 1.13 8.25 -8.65
N ASP A 348 0.02 8.99 -8.53
CA ASP A 348 -0.99 8.77 -7.48
C ASP A 348 -1.85 7.51 -7.67
N VAL A 349 -2.35 6.99 -6.54
CA VAL A 349 -3.52 6.11 -6.47
C VAL A 349 -4.68 6.89 -5.82
N ASP A 350 -5.71 7.24 -6.60
CA ASP A 350 -6.87 8.04 -6.13
C ASP A 350 -7.79 7.25 -5.16
N GLY A 351 -7.64 5.93 -5.10
CA GLY A 351 -8.46 5.02 -4.27
C GLY A 351 -7.69 4.36 -3.13
N ASP A 352 -8.17 3.20 -2.71
CA ASP A 352 -7.52 2.39 -1.67
C ASP A 352 -6.45 1.46 -2.29
N VAL A 353 -5.39 1.20 -1.53
CA VAL A 353 -4.43 0.12 -1.83
C VAL A 353 -4.66 -1.03 -0.86
N THR A 354 -5.12 -2.18 -1.37
CA THR A 354 -5.33 -3.40 -0.58
C THR A 354 -4.47 -4.54 -1.10
N VAL A 355 -3.54 -5.04 -0.28
CA VAL A 355 -2.65 -6.14 -0.65
C VAL A 355 -2.57 -7.23 0.40
N ASP A 356 -2.36 -8.48 -0.01
CA ASP A 356 -2.20 -9.63 0.91
C ASP A 356 -0.92 -10.46 0.63
N ASP A 357 -0.59 -11.38 1.52
CA ASP A 357 0.48 -12.39 1.45
C ASP A 357 1.61 -12.20 0.40
N GLY A 358 2.60 -11.36 0.74
CA GLY A 358 3.91 -11.38 0.09
C GLY A 358 4.08 -10.49 -1.14
N ASN A 359 3.24 -9.49 -1.33
CA ASN A 359 3.33 -8.52 -2.42
C ASN A 359 4.46 -7.50 -2.21
N THR A 360 4.94 -6.93 -3.31
CA THR A 360 5.76 -5.71 -3.33
C THR A 360 4.96 -4.61 -4.01
N VAL A 361 4.81 -3.46 -3.36
CA VAL A 361 4.06 -2.30 -3.86
C VAL A 361 4.92 -1.04 -3.75
N ASP A 362 5.05 -0.31 -4.84
CA ASP A 362 5.68 1.01 -4.88
C ASP A 362 4.72 2.01 -5.55
N VAL A 363 4.28 3.01 -4.79
CA VAL A 363 3.47 4.14 -5.28
C VAL A 363 4.36 5.39 -5.22
N GLY A 364 4.60 6.00 -6.38
CA GLY A 364 5.59 7.06 -6.55
C GLY A 364 5.23 8.39 -5.88
N ASP A 365 3.93 8.69 -5.78
CA ASP A 365 3.38 9.91 -5.17
C ASP A 365 2.42 9.54 -4.01
N ASP A 366 1.14 9.93 -4.06
CA ASP A 366 0.17 9.77 -2.97
C ASP A 366 -0.72 8.51 -3.10
N ILE A 367 -1.19 7.97 -1.98
CA ILE A 367 -2.41 7.16 -1.90
C ILE A 367 -3.51 8.06 -1.31
N GLU A 368 -4.57 8.41 -2.05
CA GLU A 368 -5.63 9.28 -1.53
C GLU A 368 -6.53 8.60 -0.49
N GLY A 369 -6.63 7.27 -0.48
CA GLY A 369 -7.45 6.47 0.43
C GLY A 369 -6.67 5.71 1.52
N ASP A 370 -7.16 4.52 1.87
CA ASP A 370 -6.55 3.64 2.87
C ASP A 370 -5.42 2.78 2.26
N LEU A 371 -4.38 2.49 3.06
CA LEU A 371 -3.43 1.41 2.79
C LEU A 371 -3.71 0.22 3.72
N ILE A 372 -4.13 -0.90 3.15
CA ILE A 372 -4.43 -2.13 3.89
C ILE A 372 -3.55 -3.27 3.38
N ALA A 373 -2.65 -3.75 4.23
CA ALA A 373 -1.75 -4.85 3.90
C ALA A 373 -1.95 -6.05 4.84
N GLY A 374 -2.03 -7.24 4.26
CA GLY A 374 -2.01 -8.53 4.96
C GLY A 374 -0.61 -8.82 5.51
N ASN A 375 -0.01 -9.96 5.15
CA ASN A 375 1.27 -10.37 5.72
C ASN A 375 2.42 -10.34 4.73
N ASN A 376 3.64 -10.11 5.22
CA ASN A 376 4.90 -10.27 4.48
C ASN A 376 5.05 -9.36 3.25
N ASN A 377 4.41 -8.18 3.24
CA ASN A 377 4.48 -7.25 2.13
C ASN A 377 5.65 -6.26 2.28
N ASP A 378 6.16 -5.77 1.17
CA ASP A 378 7.17 -4.71 1.08
C ASP A 378 6.51 -3.51 0.38
N LEU A 379 6.31 -2.42 1.10
CA LEU A 379 5.43 -1.30 0.72
C LEU A 379 6.19 0.02 0.75
N SER A 380 6.06 0.80 -0.31
CA SER A 380 6.64 2.13 -0.46
C SER A 380 5.60 3.10 -1.01
N VAL A 381 5.46 4.26 -0.35
CA VAL A 381 4.63 5.39 -0.79
C VAL A 381 5.51 6.64 -0.78
N GLY A 382 5.64 7.29 -1.93
CA GLY A 382 6.59 8.39 -2.12
C GLY A 382 6.24 9.65 -1.31
N ASP A 383 4.96 9.99 -1.25
CA ASP A 383 4.42 11.14 -0.52
C ASP A 383 3.46 10.66 0.61
N ASP A 384 2.16 11.01 0.58
CA ASP A 384 1.24 10.82 1.70
C ASP A 384 0.33 9.57 1.56
N ILE A 385 -0.11 9.02 2.69
CA ILE A 385 -1.31 8.18 2.79
C ILE A 385 -2.48 9.04 3.29
N GLY A 386 -3.55 9.08 2.51
CA GLY A 386 -4.68 10.00 2.65
C GLY A 386 -5.57 9.76 3.86
N ASP A 387 -5.76 8.50 4.24
CA ASP A 387 -6.58 8.06 5.38
C ASP A 387 -5.76 7.12 6.31
N ASP A 388 -6.21 5.87 6.55
CA ASP A 388 -5.61 4.94 7.51
C ASP A 388 -4.50 4.06 6.86
N ALA A 389 -3.51 3.65 7.67
CA ALA A 389 -2.57 2.58 7.33
C ALA A 389 -2.74 1.38 8.27
N ILE A 390 -3.10 0.22 7.72
CA ILE A 390 -3.40 -1.01 8.47
C ILE A 390 -2.52 -2.15 7.97
N LEU A 391 -1.63 -2.67 8.82
CA LEU A 391 -0.66 -3.72 8.48
C LEU A 391 -0.87 -4.98 9.32
N GLY A 392 -0.96 -6.14 8.66
CA GLY A 392 -0.87 -7.46 9.29
C GLY A 392 0.55 -7.80 9.74
N ASP A 393 0.95 -9.08 9.67
CA ASP A 393 2.25 -9.50 10.22
C ASP A 393 3.42 -9.37 9.21
N ASN A 394 4.60 -8.94 9.68
CA ASN A 394 5.87 -8.96 8.94
C ASN A 394 5.92 -8.12 7.65
N ASN A 395 5.28 -6.97 7.64
CA ASN A 395 5.37 -6.00 6.56
C ASN A 395 6.48 -4.98 6.83
N ASP A 396 7.09 -4.52 5.75
CA ASP A 396 7.98 -3.36 5.75
C ASP A 396 7.20 -2.23 5.05
N LEU A 397 6.97 -1.10 5.72
CA LEU A 397 6.29 0.08 5.17
C LEU A 397 7.19 1.32 5.26
N SER A 398 7.38 2.02 4.14
CA SER A 398 8.00 3.33 4.10
C SER A 398 7.06 4.35 3.44
N VAL A 399 6.78 5.45 4.15
CA VAL A 399 5.96 6.58 3.66
C VAL A 399 6.84 7.83 3.68
N GLY A 400 7.04 8.47 2.53
CA GLY A 400 7.91 9.65 2.43
C GLY A 400 7.31 10.92 3.04
N GLY A 401 5.98 10.99 3.12
CA GLY A 401 5.19 12.05 3.73
C GLY A 401 4.47 11.61 5.00
N ASN A 402 3.19 11.93 5.10
CA ASN A 402 2.36 11.73 6.29
C ASN A 402 1.44 10.52 6.14
N ILE A 403 1.00 9.98 7.27
CA ILE A 403 -0.23 9.19 7.37
C ILE A 403 -1.27 10.11 7.99
N ASN A 404 -2.32 10.46 7.26
CA ASN A 404 -3.21 11.54 7.68
C ASN A 404 -4.21 11.16 8.78
N ASP A 405 -4.48 9.86 9.00
CA ASP A 405 -5.32 9.36 10.10
C ASP A 405 -4.57 8.30 10.93
N ASP A 406 -5.12 7.11 11.19
CA ASP A 406 -4.55 6.15 12.15
C ASP A 406 -3.51 5.20 11.52
N LEU A 407 -2.51 4.80 12.31
CA LEU A 407 -1.56 3.73 11.99
C LEU A 407 -1.79 2.52 12.91
N THR A 408 -2.26 1.40 12.34
CA THR A 408 -2.52 0.15 13.08
C THR A 408 -1.67 -0.99 12.54
N VAL A 409 -0.91 -1.64 13.41
CA VAL A 409 0.12 -2.61 13.02
C VAL A 409 0.10 -3.86 13.91
N ASP A 410 -0.06 -5.04 13.30
CA ASP A 410 0.01 -6.35 13.98
C ASP A 410 1.49 -6.74 14.27
N ASP A 411 1.93 -8.01 14.15
CA ASP A 411 3.23 -8.44 14.67
C ASP A 411 4.42 -8.26 13.70
N ARG A 412 5.56 -7.80 14.22
CA ARG A 412 6.90 -7.84 13.58
C ARG A 412 7.04 -7.04 12.28
N ASN A 413 6.45 -5.86 12.24
CA ASN A 413 6.56 -4.92 11.13
C ASN A 413 7.63 -3.85 11.41
N ASP A 414 8.24 -3.36 10.33
CA ASP A 414 9.12 -2.19 10.35
C ASP A 414 8.40 -1.06 9.59
N VAL A 415 8.10 0.06 10.26
CA VAL A 415 7.36 1.20 9.68
C VAL A 415 8.17 2.49 9.82
N GLU A 416 8.42 3.16 8.70
CA GLU A 416 9.07 4.47 8.61
C GLU A 416 8.09 5.49 8.01
N VAL A 417 7.86 6.61 8.70
CA VAL A 417 7.02 7.73 8.24
C VAL A 417 7.85 9.01 8.26
N GLY A 418 8.12 9.59 7.08
CA GLY A 418 8.94 10.79 6.92
C GLY A 418 8.29 12.10 7.39
N GLY A 419 7.01 12.07 7.75
CA GLY A 419 6.21 13.19 8.22
C GLY A 419 5.44 12.86 9.51
N ASP A 420 4.22 13.40 9.62
CA ASP A 420 3.35 13.20 10.77
C ASP A 420 2.49 11.94 10.63
N VAL A 421 2.10 11.34 11.76
CA VAL A 421 0.92 10.47 11.86
C VAL A 421 -0.22 11.30 12.47
N GLY A 422 -1.27 11.55 11.71
CA GLY A 422 -2.35 12.46 12.09
C GLY A 422 -3.23 11.95 13.23
N GLY A 423 -3.39 10.64 13.34
CA GLY A 423 -4.22 9.94 14.33
C GLY A 423 -3.41 9.18 15.38
N ASP A 424 -3.96 8.05 15.81
CA ASP A 424 -3.37 7.16 16.81
C ASP A 424 -2.34 6.20 16.16
N ILE A 425 -1.28 5.84 16.90
CA ILE A 425 -0.43 4.68 16.58
C ILE A 425 -0.81 3.53 17.50
N THR A 426 -1.15 2.38 16.92
CA THR A 426 -1.41 1.13 17.65
C THR A 426 -0.53 0.01 17.12
N GLY A 427 0.26 -0.61 18.00
CA GLY A 427 1.16 -1.72 17.66
C GLY A 427 1.02 -2.93 18.59
N ASP A 428 0.92 -4.13 18.02
CA ASP A 428 1.00 -5.41 18.75
C ASP A 428 2.49 -5.81 18.95
N ASP A 429 2.92 -7.07 18.72
CA ASP A 429 4.21 -7.54 19.23
C ASP A 429 5.41 -7.28 18.27
N HIS A 430 6.52 -6.74 18.82
CA HIS A 430 7.84 -6.61 18.16
C HIS A 430 7.88 -5.76 16.87
N ASN A 431 7.14 -4.66 16.82
CA ASN A 431 7.21 -3.69 15.74
C ASN A 431 8.27 -2.62 15.98
N SER A 432 8.76 -2.04 14.89
CA SER A 432 9.57 -0.82 14.88
C SER A 432 8.77 0.30 14.25
N PHE A 433 8.65 1.43 14.92
CA PHE A 433 8.03 2.65 14.41
C PHE A 433 9.06 3.78 14.44
N ASP A 434 9.31 4.39 13.29
CA ASP A 434 10.17 5.56 13.15
C ASP A 434 9.35 6.67 12.48
N VAL A 435 9.04 7.74 13.22
CA VAL A 435 8.22 8.87 12.78
C VAL A 435 9.05 10.15 12.87
N ASP A 436 9.46 10.68 11.72
CA ASP A 436 10.26 11.92 11.58
C ASP A 436 9.48 13.20 12.00
N GLY A 437 8.19 13.07 12.34
CA GLY A 437 7.26 14.15 12.68
C GLY A 437 6.53 13.94 14.01
N ASN A 438 5.28 14.39 14.07
CA ASN A 438 4.44 14.32 15.27
C ASN A 438 3.43 13.18 15.18
N VAL A 439 2.92 12.76 16.33
CA VAL A 439 1.74 11.90 16.45
C VAL A 439 0.58 12.74 16.98
N GLY A 440 -0.47 12.88 16.17
CA GLY A 440 -1.64 13.71 16.50
C GLY A 440 -2.58 13.10 17.54
N GLY A 441 -2.51 11.79 17.73
CA GLY A 441 -3.30 11.01 18.68
C GLY A 441 -2.47 10.37 19.79
N ASN A 442 -2.93 9.20 20.23
CA ASN A 442 -2.31 8.37 21.26
C ASN A 442 -1.31 7.39 20.65
N VAL A 443 -0.34 6.94 21.44
CA VAL A 443 0.54 5.82 21.10
C VAL A 443 0.24 4.66 22.04
N THR A 444 -0.22 3.52 21.50
CA THR A 444 -0.54 2.31 22.27
C THR A 444 0.23 1.11 21.74
N VAL A 445 1.10 0.52 22.57
CA VAL A 445 1.99 -0.58 22.16
C VAL A 445 2.11 -1.71 23.19
N ASP A 446 2.30 -2.96 22.76
CA ASP A 446 2.48 -4.12 23.66
C ASP A 446 3.62 -5.06 23.24
N HIS A 447 4.34 -5.61 24.21
CA HIS A 447 5.42 -6.59 24.03
C HIS A 447 6.54 -6.23 23.01
N LYS A 448 7.47 -5.40 23.45
CA LYS A 448 8.78 -5.13 22.80
C LYS A 448 8.70 -4.42 21.45
N ASN A 449 7.86 -3.41 21.36
CA ASN A 449 7.95 -2.45 20.28
C ASN A 449 9.09 -1.46 20.56
N ASP A 450 9.73 -1.01 19.50
CA ASP A 450 10.68 0.10 19.51
C ASP A 450 10.01 1.27 18.76
N ILE A 451 9.84 2.42 19.43
CA ILE A 451 9.12 3.59 18.89
C ILE A 451 10.02 4.80 19.01
N GLU A 452 10.27 5.48 17.90
CA GLU A 452 11.01 6.73 17.79
C GLU A 452 10.08 7.77 17.15
N VAL A 453 9.90 8.91 17.84
CA VAL A 453 9.11 10.05 17.37
C VAL A 453 9.98 11.31 17.49
N ASP A 454 10.41 11.86 16.36
CA ASP A 454 11.26 13.06 16.25
C ASP A 454 10.51 14.38 16.55
N GLY A 455 9.30 14.29 17.12
CA GLY A 455 8.38 15.39 17.39
C GLY A 455 7.53 15.17 18.65
N ASP A 456 6.35 15.77 18.68
CA ASP A 456 5.43 15.70 19.83
C ASP A 456 4.43 14.55 19.67
N VAL A 457 3.99 13.98 20.80
CA VAL A 457 2.80 13.12 20.87
C VAL A 457 1.69 13.93 21.55
N SER A 458 0.59 14.20 20.82
CA SER A 458 -0.48 15.06 21.35
C SER A 458 -1.40 14.39 22.37
N GLY A 459 -1.47 13.05 22.37
CA GLY A 459 -2.33 12.25 23.24
C GLY A 459 -1.58 11.51 24.34
N ASP A 460 -2.19 10.42 24.82
CA ASP A 460 -1.62 9.54 25.85
C ASP A 460 -0.63 8.56 25.22
N VAL A 461 0.39 8.16 25.98
CA VAL A 461 1.28 7.06 25.61
C VAL A 461 1.12 5.91 26.59
N THR A 462 0.73 4.74 26.08
CA THR A 462 0.49 3.54 26.88
C THR A 462 1.24 2.35 26.32
N GLY A 463 1.90 1.59 27.18
CA GLY A 463 2.38 0.29 26.76
C GLY A 463 2.73 -0.69 27.87
N ASN A 464 3.11 -1.90 27.46
CA ASN A 464 3.44 -2.97 28.39
C ASN A 464 4.55 -3.89 27.85
N ASP A 465 5.34 -4.45 28.77
CA ASP A 465 6.20 -5.61 28.54
C ASP A 465 7.41 -5.38 27.60
N ARG A 466 8.32 -4.50 28.03
CA ARG A 466 9.66 -4.24 27.44
C ARG A 466 9.68 -3.49 26.11
N ASN A 467 8.82 -2.50 25.95
CA ASN A 467 8.93 -1.54 24.86
C ASN A 467 10.08 -0.55 25.09
N SER A 468 10.59 0.00 24.00
CA SER A 468 11.46 1.18 23.95
C SER A 468 10.66 2.32 23.35
N LEU A 469 10.58 3.45 24.04
CA LEU A 469 9.94 4.67 23.56
C LEU A 469 10.94 5.82 23.64
N ASP A 470 11.15 6.50 22.53
CA ASP A 470 11.95 7.72 22.41
C ASP A 470 11.08 8.79 21.75
N VAL A 471 10.77 9.86 22.48
CA VAL A 471 10.01 11.01 21.98
C VAL A 471 10.90 12.24 22.16
N ASP A 472 11.39 12.80 21.06
CA ASP A 472 12.31 13.96 21.08
C ASP A 472 11.60 15.25 21.58
N GLY A 473 10.27 15.30 21.43
CA GLY A 473 9.40 16.39 21.87
C GLY A 473 8.67 16.14 23.20
N SER A 474 7.45 16.66 23.30
CA SER A 474 6.58 16.54 24.49
C SER A 474 5.49 15.48 24.32
N VAL A 475 4.95 15.00 25.44
CA VAL A 475 3.72 14.20 25.50
C VAL A 475 2.60 15.03 26.11
N GLY A 476 1.54 15.27 25.36
CA GLY A 476 0.39 16.11 25.76
C GLY A 476 -0.61 15.43 26.71
N GLY A 477 -0.50 14.13 26.92
CA GLY A 477 -1.37 13.32 27.77
C GLY A 477 -0.63 12.57 28.87
N ASP A 478 -1.22 11.46 29.31
CA ASP A 478 -0.65 10.60 30.35
C ASP A 478 0.37 9.60 29.76
N VAL A 479 1.40 9.25 30.52
CA VAL A 479 2.37 8.19 30.17
C VAL A 479 2.17 7.01 31.12
N THR A 480 1.75 5.85 30.60
CA THR A 480 1.46 4.65 31.41
C THR A 480 2.19 3.42 30.89
N PHE A 481 3.08 2.84 31.71
CA PHE A 481 3.86 1.65 31.31
C PHE A 481 4.03 0.58 32.40
N ASP A 482 4.01 -0.70 32.01
CA ASP A 482 4.26 -1.85 32.91
C ASP A 482 5.35 -2.78 32.38
N ASP A 483 6.10 -3.41 33.29
CA ASP A 483 7.01 -4.53 33.06
C ASP A 483 8.27 -4.28 32.18
N ARG A 484 9.14 -3.36 32.63
CA ARG A 484 10.52 -3.13 32.15
C ARG A 484 10.65 -2.47 30.78
N ASN A 485 9.97 -1.37 30.59
CA ASN A 485 10.13 -0.49 29.44
C ASN A 485 11.28 0.50 29.64
N ASP A 486 11.79 1.02 28.54
CA ASP A 486 12.75 2.12 28.47
C ASP A 486 12.04 3.29 27.81
N ILE A 487 11.95 4.43 28.50
CA ILE A 487 11.12 5.58 28.10
C ILE A 487 11.97 6.84 28.22
N GLU A 488 12.22 7.50 27.10
CA GLU A 488 12.89 8.79 26.99
C GLU A 488 11.91 9.80 26.36
N ILE A 489 11.68 10.92 27.05
CA ILE A 489 10.86 12.03 26.58
C ILE A 489 11.71 13.29 26.70
N GLY A 490 12.04 13.93 25.59
CA GLY A 490 12.95 15.07 25.54
C GLY A 490 12.38 16.35 26.14
N GLY A 491 11.06 16.52 26.14
CA GLY A 491 10.34 17.67 26.68
C GLY A 491 9.45 17.32 27.88
N ASP A 492 8.30 18.01 27.94
CA ASP A 492 7.32 17.90 29.02
C ASP A 492 6.38 16.69 28.88
N VAL A 493 5.86 16.21 30.00
CA VAL A 493 4.63 15.41 30.09
C VAL A 493 3.53 16.27 30.74
N ASP A 494 2.51 16.65 29.95
CA ASP A 494 1.40 17.51 30.42
C ASP A 494 0.46 16.78 31.40
N GLY A 495 0.48 15.44 31.42
CA GLY A 495 -0.36 14.59 32.27
C GLY A 495 0.39 13.87 33.39
N ASP A 496 -0.12 12.71 33.79
CA ASP A 496 0.47 11.86 34.83
C ASP A 496 1.48 10.88 34.22
N VAL A 497 2.54 10.55 34.97
CA VAL A 497 3.45 9.43 34.66
C VAL A 497 3.19 8.29 35.63
N THR A 498 2.68 7.16 35.12
CA THR A 498 2.42 5.95 35.89
C THR A 498 3.24 4.77 35.38
N VAL A 499 4.14 4.24 36.21
CA VAL A 499 4.94 3.05 35.89
C VAL A 499 4.88 1.99 37.00
N ASP A 500 4.87 0.70 36.68
CA ASP A 500 4.87 -0.37 37.72
C ASP A 500 6.24 -1.02 37.92
N TYR A 501 6.58 -2.09 37.20
CA TYR A 501 7.74 -2.91 37.55
C TYR A 501 8.93 -2.75 36.59
N GLY A 502 10.06 -2.27 37.12
CA GLY A 502 11.36 -2.42 36.46
C GLY A 502 11.61 -1.51 35.27
N ASN A 503 10.88 -0.40 35.15
CA ASN A 503 10.98 0.55 34.04
C ASN A 503 12.14 1.53 34.25
N THR A 504 12.66 2.06 33.15
CA THR A 504 13.54 3.23 33.11
C THR A 504 12.76 4.37 32.48
N VAL A 505 12.71 5.53 33.12
CA VAL A 505 11.98 6.71 32.64
C VAL A 505 12.87 7.94 32.78
N ASP A 506 13.08 8.66 31.69
CA ASP A 506 13.75 9.95 31.67
C ASP A 506 12.83 10.98 30.99
N VAL A 507 12.38 11.98 31.75
CA VAL A 507 11.64 13.14 31.25
C VAL A 507 12.56 14.34 31.31
N GLY A 508 12.83 14.94 30.17
CA GLY A 508 13.86 15.96 29.99
C GLY A 508 13.54 17.29 30.67
N ASP A 509 12.25 17.65 30.74
CA ASP A 509 11.75 18.88 31.36
C ASP A 509 10.78 18.53 32.53
N ASP A 510 9.51 18.94 32.45
CA ASP A 510 8.53 18.83 33.55
C ASP A 510 7.57 17.62 33.42
N ILE A 511 7.10 17.10 34.55
CA ILE A 511 5.83 16.36 34.63
C ILE A 511 4.81 17.30 35.29
N GLU A 512 3.78 17.76 34.58
CA GLU A 512 2.80 18.70 35.15
C GLU A 512 1.83 18.02 36.15
N GLY A 513 1.61 16.70 36.02
CA GLY A 513 0.76 15.89 36.90
C GLY A 513 1.49 15.11 38.00
N ASP A 514 0.95 13.94 38.33
CA ASP A 514 1.50 13.02 39.34
C ASP A 514 2.59 12.11 38.74
N LEU A 515 3.61 11.78 39.54
CA LEU A 515 4.52 10.66 39.29
C LEU A 515 4.18 9.48 40.21
N ILE A 516 3.67 8.39 39.64
CA ILE A 516 3.32 7.17 40.37
C ILE A 516 4.19 6.01 39.89
N ALA A 517 5.07 5.52 40.75
CA ALA A 517 5.96 4.41 40.44
C ALA A 517 5.73 3.22 41.37
N GLY A 518 5.60 2.02 40.79
CA GLY A 518 5.53 0.75 41.48
C GLY A 518 6.87 0.35 42.09
N ASN A 519 7.50 -0.70 41.56
CA ASN A 519 8.68 -1.28 42.18
C ASN A 519 9.87 -1.42 41.22
N ASN A 520 11.07 -1.09 41.71
CA ASN A 520 12.35 -1.25 41.01
C ASN A 520 12.47 -0.41 39.73
N ASN A 521 11.91 0.79 39.71
CA ASN A 521 12.06 1.72 38.59
C ASN A 521 13.27 2.65 38.81
N ASP A 522 13.86 3.10 37.70
CA ASP A 522 14.90 4.12 37.65
C ASP A 522 14.29 5.34 36.93
N LEU A 523 14.15 6.46 37.64
CA LEU A 523 13.34 7.60 37.24
C LEU A 523 14.15 8.90 37.30
N SER A 524 14.05 9.69 36.25
CA SER A 524 14.70 11.00 36.11
C SER A 524 13.68 12.01 35.56
N VAL A 525 13.57 13.16 36.23
CA VAL A 525 12.78 14.32 35.78
C VAL A 525 13.71 15.53 35.82
N GLY A 526 13.88 16.18 34.66
CA GLY A 526 14.87 17.23 34.47
C GLY A 526 14.60 18.47 35.30
N ASP A 527 13.34 18.89 35.39
CA ASP A 527 12.90 20.08 36.12
C ASP A 527 11.91 19.69 37.27
N ASP A 528 10.61 19.95 37.14
CA ASP A 528 9.62 19.80 38.23
C ASP A 528 8.70 18.58 38.07
N ILE A 529 8.20 18.05 39.19
CA ILE A 529 6.95 17.26 39.27
C ILE A 529 5.87 18.18 39.84
N GLY A 530 4.80 18.40 39.09
CA GLY A 530 3.80 19.43 39.35
C GLY A 530 2.90 19.15 40.56
N ASP A 531 2.49 17.90 40.75
CA ASP A 531 1.63 17.47 41.86
C ASP A 531 2.38 16.50 42.80
N ASP A 532 1.94 15.25 42.96
CA ASP A 532 2.48 14.28 43.92
C ASP A 532 3.54 13.35 43.30
N ALA A 533 4.52 12.92 44.11
CA ALA A 533 5.36 11.76 43.79
C ALA A 533 5.12 10.60 44.75
N ILE A 534 4.69 9.46 44.22
CA ILE A 534 4.32 8.25 44.98
C ILE A 534 5.16 7.07 44.50
N LEU A 535 6.08 6.59 45.35
CA LEU A 535 7.01 5.50 45.04
C LEU A 535 6.75 4.27 45.91
N GLY A 536 6.56 3.11 45.27
CA GLY A 536 6.57 1.78 45.91
C GLY A 536 7.98 1.34 46.33
N ASP A 537 8.34 0.06 46.17
CA ASP A 537 9.60 -0.44 46.72
C ASP A 537 10.81 -0.37 45.75
N ASN A 538 11.97 0.04 46.28
CA ASN A 538 13.29 0.01 45.63
C ASN A 538 13.38 0.82 44.33
N ASN A 539 12.75 2.00 44.26
CA ASN A 539 12.91 2.93 43.16
C ASN A 539 14.06 3.91 43.42
N ASP A 540 14.72 4.32 42.34
CA ASP A 540 15.64 5.44 42.32
C ASP A 540 14.93 6.61 41.60
N LEU A 541 14.82 7.78 42.23
CA LEU A 541 14.20 8.98 41.66
C LEU A 541 15.15 10.17 41.77
N SER A 542 15.36 10.88 40.66
CA SER A 542 16.02 12.19 40.63
C SER A 542 15.09 13.24 40.02
N VAL A 543 14.91 14.35 40.72
CA VAL A 543 14.14 15.52 40.26
C VAL A 543 15.07 16.74 40.30
N GLY A 544 15.26 17.41 39.16
CA GLY A 544 16.23 18.49 39.06
C GLY A 544 15.86 19.77 39.82
N ASP A 545 14.57 20.10 39.90
CA ASP A 545 14.04 21.20 40.72
C ASP A 545 13.11 20.68 41.81
N SER A 546 11.79 20.78 41.71
CA SER A 546 10.89 20.61 42.86
C SER A 546 9.77 19.59 42.64
N ILE A 547 9.18 19.12 43.75
CA ILE A 547 7.89 18.43 43.78
C ILE A 547 6.86 19.41 44.32
N GLY A 548 5.77 19.60 43.59
CA GLY A 548 4.77 20.64 43.86
C GLY A 548 3.93 20.39 45.11
N ASP A 549 3.56 19.15 45.39
CA ASP A 549 2.75 18.75 46.55
C ASP A 549 3.50 17.71 47.44
N ASP A 550 3.02 16.46 47.54
CA ASP A 550 3.50 15.46 48.51
C ASP A 550 4.57 14.51 47.91
N LEU A 551 5.53 14.09 48.75
CA LEU A 551 6.42 12.95 48.48
C LEU A 551 6.07 11.78 49.40
N THR A 552 5.60 10.68 48.81
CA THR A 552 5.31 9.42 49.52
C THR A 552 6.22 8.30 49.03
N VAL A 553 6.98 7.67 49.93
CA VAL A 553 7.92 6.61 49.61
C VAL A 553 7.76 5.38 50.52
N ASP A 554 7.61 4.19 49.92
CA ASP A 554 7.51 2.91 50.64
C ASP A 554 8.90 2.37 51.05
N ASP A 555 9.34 1.18 50.61
CA ASP A 555 10.57 0.55 51.14
C ASP A 555 11.80 0.76 50.24
N LYS A 556 12.88 1.29 50.84
CA LYS A 556 14.26 1.38 50.28
C LYS A 556 14.38 2.14 48.96
N ASN A 557 13.67 3.24 48.84
CA ASN A 557 13.85 4.17 47.74
C ASN A 557 15.08 5.07 47.98
N ASN A 558 15.68 5.52 46.89
CA ASN A 558 16.69 6.56 46.89
C ASN A 558 16.15 7.75 46.11
N VAL A 559 15.93 8.89 46.76
CA VAL A 559 15.32 10.07 46.15
C VAL A 559 16.24 11.27 46.33
N GLU A 560 16.53 11.95 45.24
CA GLU A 560 17.30 13.22 45.20
C GLU A 560 16.44 14.29 44.53
N ILE A 561 16.18 15.39 45.25
CA ILE A 561 15.37 16.53 44.77
C ILE A 561 16.23 17.78 44.88
N GLY A 562 16.52 18.45 43.77
CA GLY A 562 17.39 19.63 43.75
C GLY A 562 16.81 20.86 44.44
N GLY A 563 15.49 20.93 44.55
CA GLY A 563 14.68 22.02 45.06
C GLY A 563 13.79 21.60 46.22
N ASN A 564 12.51 21.98 46.18
CA ASN A 564 11.61 21.87 47.33
C ASN A 564 10.65 20.67 47.20
N VAL A 565 10.09 20.25 48.33
CA VAL A 565 8.83 19.50 48.39
C VAL A 565 7.76 20.44 48.93
N GLY A 566 6.68 20.64 48.18
CA GLY A 566 5.72 21.69 48.45
C GLY A 566 4.86 21.47 49.70
N ASP A 567 4.53 20.23 50.04
CA ASP A 567 3.76 19.87 51.24
C ASP A 567 4.47 18.76 52.05
N ASP A 568 3.90 17.57 52.22
CA ASP A 568 4.39 16.57 53.18
C ASP A 568 5.41 15.58 52.57
N ILE A 569 6.37 15.13 53.39
CA ILE A 569 7.19 13.93 53.13
C ILE A 569 6.70 12.80 54.04
N THR A 570 6.37 11.65 53.45
CA THR A 570 6.05 10.41 54.17
C THR A 570 6.95 9.27 53.71
N GLY A 571 7.67 8.61 54.64
CA GLY A 571 8.55 7.47 54.33
C GLY A 571 8.43 6.28 55.29
N ASP A 572 8.43 5.05 54.75
CA ASP A 572 8.44 3.79 55.52
C ASP A 572 9.84 3.14 55.63
N ASP A 573 10.09 1.86 55.32
CA ASP A 573 11.34 1.22 55.74
C ASP A 573 12.56 1.58 54.84
N ARG A 574 13.56 2.25 55.42
CA ARG A 574 14.95 2.37 54.89
C ARG A 574 15.13 3.16 53.61
N ASN A 575 14.40 4.26 53.44
CA ASN A 575 14.62 5.21 52.36
C ASN A 575 15.81 6.12 52.63
N SER A 576 16.38 6.65 51.56
CA SER A 576 17.41 7.69 51.55
C SER A 576 16.86 8.86 50.75
N LEU A 577 16.59 9.99 51.42
CA LEU A 577 15.96 11.17 50.82
C LEU A 577 16.87 12.39 50.99
N GLU A 578 17.28 13.01 49.89
CA GLU A 578 18.09 14.25 49.87
C GLU A 578 17.27 15.37 49.21
N ILE A 579 16.97 16.42 49.97
CA ILE A 579 16.17 17.57 49.53
C ILE A 579 17.04 18.83 49.58
N GLY A 580 17.40 19.36 48.42
CA GLY A 580 18.27 20.55 48.29
C GLY A 580 17.62 21.88 48.70
N GLY A 581 16.31 21.88 48.94
CA GLY A 581 15.50 23.02 49.33
C GLY A 581 14.69 22.79 50.60
N ASN A 582 13.49 23.37 50.63
CA ASN A 582 12.60 23.33 51.80
C ASN A 582 11.56 22.21 51.66
N VAL A 583 11.01 21.79 52.79
CA VAL A 583 9.79 20.99 52.87
C VAL A 583 8.67 21.89 53.41
N GLY A 584 7.63 22.13 52.62
CA GLY A 584 6.57 23.07 53.00
C GLY A 584 5.67 22.58 54.14
N GLY A 585 5.50 21.26 54.24
CA GLY A 585 4.67 20.57 55.22
C GLY A 585 5.49 19.78 56.24
N ASN A 586 4.98 18.61 56.62
CA ASN A 586 5.49 17.74 57.67
C ASN A 586 6.47 16.71 57.10
N VAL A 587 7.40 16.26 57.94
CA VAL A 587 8.25 15.10 57.64
C VAL A 587 7.86 13.96 58.58
N THR A 588 7.28 12.89 58.03
CA THR A 588 6.84 11.71 58.81
C THR A 588 7.56 10.45 58.35
N VAL A 589 8.35 9.84 59.23
CA VAL A 589 9.12 8.63 58.91
C VAL A 589 9.14 7.55 59.98
N ASP A 590 9.21 6.29 59.56
CA ASP A 590 9.34 5.11 60.43
C ASP A 590 10.45 4.18 59.96
N HIS A 591 11.12 3.49 60.87
CA HIS A 591 12.05 2.39 60.57
C HIS A 591 13.24 2.68 59.61
N LYS A 592 14.21 3.44 60.10
CA LYS A 592 15.57 3.58 59.53
C LYS A 592 15.68 4.33 58.21
N ASN A 593 14.88 5.35 58.02
CA ASN A 593 15.12 6.32 56.96
C ASN A 593 16.34 7.18 57.27
N ASP A 594 16.96 7.67 56.20
CA ASP A 594 17.99 8.69 56.18
C ASP A 594 17.40 9.88 55.40
N ILE A 595 17.19 11.02 56.05
CA ILE A 595 16.60 12.21 55.44
C ILE A 595 17.51 13.40 55.67
N GLU A 596 17.89 14.06 54.59
CA GLU A 596 18.65 15.31 54.58
C GLU A 596 17.80 16.39 53.91
N VAL A 597 17.58 17.50 54.62
CA VAL A 597 16.89 18.69 54.11
C VAL A 597 17.83 19.89 54.26
N ASP A 598 18.33 20.41 53.14
CA ASP A 598 19.25 21.56 53.11
C ASP A 598 18.58 22.89 53.56
N GLY A 599 17.25 22.94 53.51
CA GLY A 599 16.44 24.11 53.86
C GLY A 599 15.61 23.95 55.14
N ASP A 600 14.47 24.64 55.17
CA ASP A 600 13.54 24.64 56.31
C ASP A 600 12.50 23.52 56.17
N VAL A 601 12.00 23.04 57.32
CA VAL A 601 10.76 22.25 57.41
C VAL A 601 9.63 23.15 57.93
N GLY A 602 8.58 23.33 57.13
CA GLY A 602 7.45 24.21 57.43
C GLY A 602 6.48 23.67 58.48
N GLY A 603 6.40 22.35 58.63
CA GLY A 603 5.51 21.63 59.54
C GLY A 603 6.21 20.90 60.67
N ASP A 604 5.59 19.81 61.11
CA ASP A 604 6.10 18.95 62.18
C ASP A 604 7.07 17.89 61.64
N ILE A 605 8.07 17.49 62.43
CA ILE A 605 8.88 16.29 62.18
C ILE A 605 8.43 15.19 63.13
N THR A 606 8.01 14.04 62.57
CA THR A 606 7.67 12.83 63.32
C THR A 606 8.54 11.66 62.88
N GLY A 607 9.33 11.10 63.81
CA GLY A 607 10.23 9.98 63.52
C GLY A 607 10.06 8.82 64.49
N ASN A 608 10.01 7.59 64.00
CA ASN A 608 9.98 6.39 64.84
C ASN A 608 10.98 5.31 64.39
N ASN A 609 11.60 4.60 65.33
CA ASN A 609 12.47 3.46 65.08
C ASN A 609 13.70 3.73 64.19
N ARG A 610 14.70 4.44 64.73
CA ARG A 610 16.07 4.53 64.19
C ARG A 610 16.25 5.31 62.88
N ASN A 611 15.47 6.35 62.65
CA ASN A 611 15.73 7.27 61.54
C ASN A 611 16.94 8.18 61.86
N ASP A 612 17.60 8.63 60.81
CA ASP A 612 18.54 9.75 60.79
C ASP A 612 17.83 10.90 60.05
N ILE A 613 17.65 12.03 60.71
CA ILE A 613 16.96 13.20 60.15
C ILE A 613 17.87 14.41 60.37
N ASP A 614 18.40 14.97 59.30
CA ASP A 614 19.24 16.18 59.31
C ASP A 614 18.50 17.30 58.57
N VAL A 615 18.28 18.41 59.26
CA VAL A 615 17.66 19.62 58.70
C VAL A 615 18.64 20.77 58.91
N ASP A 616 19.16 21.33 57.83
CA ASP A 616 20.14 22.42 57.90
C ASP A 616 19.51 23.75 58.34
N GLY A 617 18.20 23.94 58.11
CA GLY A 617 17.45 25.16 58.47
C GLY A 617 16.56 25.03 59.72
N ASP A 618 15.45 25.77 59.69
CA ASP A 618 14.47 25.84 60.79
C ASP A 618 13.45 24.69 60.70
N VAL A 619 12.95 24.25 61.87
CA VAL A 619 11.70 23.47 61.98
C VAL A 619 10.61 24.36 62.56
N ASN A 620 9.67 24.77 61.71
CA ASN A 620 8.61 25.72 62.09
C ASN A 620 7.48 25.09 62.92
N GLY A 621 7.39 23.76 62.96
CA GLY A 621 6.47 23.00 63.80
C GLY A 621 7.14 22.37 65.03
N ASN A 622 6.61 21.22 65.43
CA ASN A 622 7.10 20.42 66.54
C ASN A 622 8.02 19.30 66.03
N VAL A 623 8.95 18.86 66.87
CA VAL A 623 9.75 17.66 66.62
C VAL A 623 9.34 16.57 67.61
N ALA A 624 8.86 15.45 67.12
CA ALA A 624 8.43 14.29 67.91
C ALA A 624 9.14 13.02 67.45
N VAL A 625 10.05 12.48 68.28
CA VAL A 625 10.82 11.27 67.92
C VAL A 625 10.78 10.15 68.96
N GLU A 626 10.58 8.92 68.50
CA GLU A 626 10.44 7.70 69.33
C GLU A 626 11.43 6.61 68.91
N ASP A 627 12.05 5.94 69.88
CA ASP A 627 12.89 4.76 69.69
C ASP A 627 14.12 4.93 68.76
N HIS A 628 15.24 5.38 69.35
CA HIS A 628 16.59 5.33 68.76
C HIS A 628 16.85 6.18 67.50
N ASN A 629 16.13 7.28 67.28
CA ASN A 629 16.42 8.21 66.19
C ASN A 629 17.63 9.09 66.50
N GLN A 630 18.24 9.59 65.44
CA GLN A 630 19.18 10.71 65.43
C GLN A 630 18.50 11.86 64.69
N VAL A 631 18.42 13.02 65.34
CA VAL A 631 17.88 14.24 64.74
C VAL A 631 18.87 15.38 64.91
N SER A 632 19.11 16.12 63.86
CA SER A 632 19.93 17.32 63.82
C SER A 632 19.11 18.45 63.19
N VAL A 633 19.06 19.60 63.85
CA VAL A 633 18.42 20.83 63.36
C VAL A 633 19.46 21.96 63.41
N GLY A 634 19.77 22.54 62.26
CA GLY A 634 20.85 23.48 62.04
C GLY A 634 20.59 24.90 62.54
N ASP A 635 19.31 25.28 62.69
CA ASP A 635 18.88 26.54 63.31
C ASP A 635 17.88 26.26 64.46
N ASP A 636 16.62 26.73 64.37
CA ASP A 636 15.64 26.69 65.46
C ASP A 636 14.62 25.54 65.32
N ILE A 637 14.15 25.02 66.46
CA ILE A 637 12.83 24.37 66.55
C ILE A 637 11.85 25.39 67.12
N ILE A 638 10.88 25.84 66.34
CA ILE A 638 9.93 26.89 66.78
C ILE A 638 8.89 26.35 67.77
N GLY A 639 8.48 25.09 67.63
CA GLY A 639 7.47 24.44 68.48
C GLY A 639 8.05 23.62 69.64
N ASP A 640 7.32 22.56 70.00
CA ASP A 640 7.70 21.63 71.07
C ASP A 640 8.73 20.60 70.57
N LEU A 641 9.65 20.20 71.45
CA LEU A 641 10.52 19.04 71.25
C LEU A 641 10.11 17.88 72.18
N THR A 642 9.47 16.86 71.61
CA THR A 642 9.09 15.63 72.30
C THR A 642 10.02 14.47 71.91
N VAL A 643 10.73 13.92 72.89
CA VAL A 643 11.73 12.87 72.66
C VAL A 643 11.39 11.65 73.52
N GLY A 644 11.16 10.52 72.86
CA GLY A 644 10.81 9.23 73.44
C GLY A 644 11.95 8.58 74.22
N HIS A 645 12.42 7.41 73.75
CA HIS A 645 13.53 6.71 74.40
C HIS A 645 14.72 6.40 73.49
N ASP A 646 15.92 6.45 74.09
CA ASP A 646 17.21 6.13 73.45
C ASP A 646 17.52 6.98 72.19
N ASN A 647 16.97 8.19 72.06
CA ASN A 647 17.22 9.09 70.93
C ASN A 647 18.42 10.02 71.16
N THR A 648 18.96 10.56 70.07
CA THR A 648 19.93 11.67 70.09
C THR A 648 19.35 12.84 69.30
N VAL A 649 19.27 14.02 69.91
CA VAL A 649 18.78 15.24 69.26
C VAL A 649 19.80 16.36 69.47
N ASP A 650 20.23 17.00 68.39
CA ASP A 650 21.10 18.18 68.38
C ASP A 650 20.35 19.34 67.71
N VAL A 651 20.18 20.46 68.41
CA VAL A 651 19.56 21.68 67.91
C VAL A 651 20.58 22.79 68.09
N ALA A 652 21.00 23.39 66.98
CA ALA A 652 22.13 24.31 66.99
C ALA A 652 21.81 25.69 67.58
N ASP A 653 20.54 26.13 67.58
CA ASP A 653 20.10 27.38 68.20
C ASP A 653 19.01 27.14 69.27
N ASP A 654 17.78 27.63 69.10
CA ASP A 654 16.73 27.60 70.13
C ASP A 654 15.73 26.43 69.98
N VAL A 655 15.14 26.01 71.11
CA VAL A 655 13.83 25.34 71.13
C VAL A 655 12.80 26.30 71.70
N GLY A 656 11.81 26.66 70.88
CA GLY A 656 10.91 27.80 71.10
C GLY A 656 9.86 27.62 72.20
N ASP A 657 9.49 26.39 72.54
CA ASP A 657 8.47 26.10 73.57
C ASP A 657 8.95 25.03 74.57
N ASP A 658 8.22 23.93 74.74
CA ASP A 658 8.52 22.90 75.75
C ASP A 658 9.48 21.82 75.21
N ILE A 659 10.36 21.32 76.09
CA ILE A 659 11.09 20.05 75.88
C ILE A 659 10.53 18.98 76.81
N MET A 660 10.05 17.87 76.23
CA MET A 660 9.62 16.68 76.95
C MET A 660 10.44 15.46 76.54
N ALA A 661 11.33 14.96 77.40
CA ALA A 661 12.13 13.78 77.11
C ALA A 661 11.81 12.59 78.04
N GLY A 662 11.59 11.42 77.46
CA GLY A 662 11.42 10.14 78.14
C GLY A 662 12.76 9.59 78.66
N ASP A 663 13.13 8.38 78.26
CA ASP A 663 14.26 7.67 78.88
C ASP A 663 15.52 7.63 78.02
N ARG A 664 16.69 7.84 78.64
CA ARG A 664 18.02 7.58 78.05
C ARG A 664 18.33 8.35 76.76
N ASN A 665 17.82 9.57 76.63
CA ASN A 665 18.11 10.42 75.48
C ASN A 665 19.38 11.24 75.68
N THR A 666 20.00 11.66 74.57
CA THR A 666 21.05 12.67 74.55
C THR A 666 20.53 13.90 73.81
N LEU A 667 20.47 15.05 74.49
CA LEU A 667 19.96 16.30 73.94
C LEU A 667 21.03 17.39 74.02
N VAL A 668 21.27 18.09 72.93
CA VAL A 668 22.15 19.26 72.87
C VAL A 668 21.35 20.40 72.27
N ILE A 669 21.18 21.49 73.02
CA ILE A 669 20.52 22.72 72.57
C ILE A 669 21.56 23.84 72.63
N GLY A 670 21.81 24.48 71.50
CA GLY A 670 22.92 25.42 71.31
C GLY A 670 22.73 26.75 72.01
N ASP A 671 21.51 27.29 72.01
CA ASP A 671 21.13 28.48 72.77
C ASP A 671 20.06 28.11 73.81
N SER A 672 18.80 28.52 73.65
CA SER A 672 17.85 28.59 74.75
C SER A 672 16.64 27.66 74.60
N ILE A 673 15.98 27.38 75.74
CA ILE A 673 14.67 26.72 75.81
C ILE A 673 13.61 27.74 76.19
N GLY A 674 12.58 27.86 75.37
CA GLY A 674 11.54 28.87 75.44
C GLY A 674 10.56 28.75 76.61
N ASP A 675 10.25 27.53 77.06
CA ASP A 675 9.42 27.29 78.26
C ASP A 675 9.96 26.12 79.13
N ASP A 676 9.17 25.06 79.35
CA ASP A 676 9.48 24.04 80.36
C ASP A 676 10.42 22.93 79.81
N LEU A 677 11.35 22.46 80.64
CA LEU A 677 12.17 21.26 80.41
C LEU A 677 11.73 20.14 81.34
N VAL A 678 11.18 19.05 80.78
CA VAL A 678 10.68 17.88 81.51
C VAL A 678 11.42 16.61 81.08
N LEU A 679 12.07 15.92 82.02
CA LEU A 679 12.91 14.74 81.77
C LEU A 679 12.52 13.56 82.69
N ASP A 680 12.40 12.35 82.13
CA ASP A 680 12.15 11.10 82.88
C ASP A 680 13.45 10.42 83.37
N ASP A 681 13.83 9.20 82.96
CA ASP A 681 15.01 8.50 83.49
C ASP A 681 16.25 8.61 82.59
N ALA A 682 17.38 8.99 83.21
CA ALA A 682 18.74 8.82 82.66
C ALA A 682 19.05 9.54 81.33
N ASN A 683 18.49 10.73 81.12
CA ASN A 683 18.86 11.60 79.99
C ASN A 683 20.17 12.38 80.24
N ASP A 684 20.88 12.71 79.17
CA ASP A 684 22.04 13.61 79.16
C ASP A 684 21.70 14.84 78.32
N VAL A 685 21.54 15.99 78.97
CA VAL A 685 21.04 17.24 78.36
C VAL A 685 22.05 18.36 78.55
N LEU A 686 22.41 19.04 77.47
CA LEU A 686 23.23 20.25 77.47
C LEU A 686 22.47 21.40 76.82
N VAL A 687 22.39 22.53 77.51
CA VAL A 687 21.79 23.78 77.01
C VAL A 687 22.85 24.89 77.08
N GLY A 688 23.18 25.49 75.94
CA GLY A 688 24.21 26.53 75.81
C GLY A 688 23.77 27.92 76.26
N GLY A 689 22.47 28.16 76.33
CA GLY A 689 21.84 29.41 76.73
C GLY A 689 20.97 29.28 77.97
N ASP A 690 19.83 29.97 77.96
CA ASP A 690 18.89 30.08 79.07
C ASP A 690 17.81 28.99 79.02
N ILE A 691 17.27 28.61 80.19
CA ILE A 691 15.97 27.92 80.27
C ILE A 691 14.95 28.90 80.84
N LEU A 692 13.96 29.28 80.03
CA LEU A 692 13.02 30.34 80.40
C LEU A 692 11.85 29.85 81.28
N GLY A 693 11.55 28.55 81.30
CA GLY A 693 10.53 27.92 82.14
C GLY A 693 11.09 27.05 83.26
N ASN A 694 10.27 26.09 83.70
CA ASN A 694 10.55 25.18 84.81
C ASN A 694 11.41 24.00 84.34
N VAL A 695 12.26 23.49 85.24
CA VAL A 695 13.03 22.26 84.99
C VAL A 695 12.49 21.18 85.91
N ASN A 696 11.91 20.10 85.36
CA ASN A 696 11.45 18.94 86.11
C ASN A 696 12.18 17.67 85.65
N ALA A 697 13.02 17.11 86.51
CA ALA A 697 13.87 15.98 86.17
C ALA A 697 13.77 14.85 87.22
N ASP A 698 13.30 13.69 86.79
CA ASP A 698 13.24 12.49 87.62
C ASP A 698 14.49 11.60 87.40
N ASP A 699 14.56 10.48 88.11
CA ASP A 699 15.65 9.49 88.15
C ASP A 699 16.89 9.67 87.20
N ASN A 700 18.08 9.90 87.78
CA ASN A 700 19.40 9.81 87.11
C ASN A 700 19.68 10.74 85.90
N ASN A 701 18.96 11.83 85.69
CA ASN A 701 19.28 12.78 84.62
C ASN A 701 20.58 13.55 84.87
N LEU A 702 21.30 13.89 83.80
CA LEU A 702 22.43 14.83 83.80
C LEU A 702 22.05 16.05 82.96
N ILE A 703 21.99 17.23 83.59
CA ILE A 703 21.62 18.49 82.94
C ILE A 703 22.75 19.49 83.11
N GLY A 704 23.29 20.00 82.01
CA GLY A 704 24.20 21.14 81.96
C GLY A 704 23.50 22.36 81.37
N VAL A 705 23.52 23.49 82.09
CA VAL A 705 23.01 24.78 81.60
C VAL A 705 24.13 25.81 81.69
N GLU A 706 24.50 26.42 80.57
CA GLU A 706 25.60 27.38 80.53
C GLU A 706 25.19 28.78 81.03
N GLU A 707 23.94 29.22 80.84
CA GLU A 707 23.42 30.49 81.38
C GLU A 707 22.45 30.29 82.57
N ASP A 708 21.30 30.99 82.59
CA ASP A 708 20.38 31.09 83.72
C ASP A 708 19.15 30.16 83.55
N ILE A 709 18.52 29.80 84.68
CA ILE A 709 17.22 29.09 84.70
C ILE A 709 16.19 30.02 85.35
N PHE A 710 15.14 30.41 84.62
CA PHE A 710 14.15 31.41 85.04
C PHE A 710 12.86 30.85 85.66
N GLY A 711 12.80 29.54 85.90
CA GLY A 711 11.67 28.86 86.55
C GLY A 711 12.02 28.02 87.77
N VAL A 712 11.09 27.13 88.14
CA VAL A 712 11.25 26.25 89.30
C VAL A 712 12.00 24.98 88.90
N VAL A 713 13.16 24.76 89.53
CA VAL A 713 13.91 23.51 89.41
C VAL A 713 13.38 22.48 90.41
N THR A 714 12.81 21.40 89.89
CA THR A 714 12.39 20.20 90.63
C THR A 714 13.20 19.01 90.13
N ALA A 715 14.12 18.52 90.96
CA ALA A 715 14.92 17.35 90.63
C ALA A 715 14.97 16.39 91.81
N ASP A 716 14.97 15.09 91.50
CA ASP A 716 15.19 14.05 92.49
C ASP A 716 16.65 14.05 93.00
N ALA A 717 16.97 13.16 93.95
CA ALA A 717 18.33 13.14 94.53
C ALA A 717 19.37 12.43 93.65
N SER A 718 18.93 11.72 92.61
CA SER A 718 19.78 10.96 91.71
C SER A 718 20.15 11.73 90.44
N SER A 719 19.36 12.75 90.09
CA SER A 719 19.65 13.70 89.02
C SER A 719 20.70 14.75 89.41
N ILE A 720 21.50 15.17 88.44
CA ILE A 720 22.58 16.15 88.59
C ILE A 720 22.32 17.32 87.66
N ILE A 721 22.13 18.50 88.24
CA ILE A 721 22.02 19.76 87.50
C ILE A 721 23.30 20.58 87.74
N GLN A 722 23.99 20.91 86.65
CA GLN A 722 25.20 21.74 86.63
C GLN A 722 24.89 23.04 85.89
N GLU A 723 24.55 24.07 86.65
CA GLU A 723 24.34 25.43 86.15
C GLU A 723 25.62 26.27 86.34
N ASN A 724 25.97 27.06 85.32
CA ASN A 724 27.04 28.06 85.42
C ASN A 724 26.49 29.48 85.74
N GLY A 725 25.20 29.74 85.51
CA GLY A 725 24.48 30.95 85.89
C GLY A 725 23.74 30.86 87.24
N SER A 726 22.52 31.41 87.28
CA SER A 726 21.65 31.52 88.47
C SER A 726 20.27 30.91 88.21
N VAL A 727 19.71 30.19 89.19
CA VAL A 727 18.26 29.97 89.29
C VAL A 727 17.58 31.25 89.80
N ILE A 728 16.69 31.84 89.02
CA ILE A 728 16.10 33.18 89.27
C ILE A 728 14.65 33.12 89.76
#